data_AF-A0A5Q4GWV7-F1
#
_entry.id   AF-A0A5Q4GWV7-F1
#
_cell.length_a   1.000
_cell.length_b   1.000
_cell.length_c   1.000
_cell.angle_alpha   90.00
_cell.angle_beta   90.00
_cell.angle_gamma   90.00
#
_symmetry.space_group_name_H-M   'P 1'
#
loop_
_entity.id
_entity.type
_entity.pdbx_description
1 polymer ?
#
loop_
_entity_poly.entity_id
_entity_poly.type
_entity_poly.pdbx_seq_one_letter_code
_entity_poly.pdbx_strand_id
1 'polypeptide(L)'
;MIMRSSSVRLRLCFLVGCFASAGTGSMANESHRAPSPKTSDGASGVVQPIEIDKRLIAHWTFDQPDGDCLDQSGNAYHARPRDGFAGHLTRTGGIFGRAMRFSGRHMLAVLGDGQPDLSEIQRISFSAWVQVDGFDRYDEIFRKEDGSDRVLFSFQEHMTRLTLGLNIDGYVELRAPIDPKAVVGTGWHHCAATFDGQTMRVYLNGAQIGALQRPGRIQAGGHAPGCIGSTNGNECLQGVMDDLRIYADALTADEVARLYLNGVQAMTEADKRVSEQVALVYQAGEDFAETLAAIRRNLAQHEITPSPLLVQVLQARLAAEFAGPLARLTEYTERPLVDHLSAAGNDLQLPAARRLIELLLEYRPLTDDQWARQSPADVDEWKQRDRIGDRFEALVAQGSAGAFSPDWVRLMLEAGDRIDFRPRIHEPVAPYATPVTPETRNLDAIEAREALERDWLHQGSGQTPPVSVQGVRSWNQGTPLSTTAPTVERIREEVQRTWELADRIEAHPSGTVCLEDQRTRLRELEDRAAELTESDTPLYFQIRELKREVMFLNPVLDFDRVLLIDQPYPQGREWQHETRHRLGYQAVPGGRLLILEGLGPDGRLTQLMPQAPLHGSFWRPDISFDGQRVLFSYQPHNEKAFHLYEIGVDGSDLRQLTDGIYDDLDPIYLPDDHIMFSTTRGHTYVRCMPPTNAFVLARCDPDGNDIYLVSRNNEPDYLPSLMNDGRVIYTRWEYTDKPLWRAQGLWTVNPDGTQVQTFWGNQSVWPDLMKDARAIPGSRRVMFTGSAHHNWFTGSVGIIDPDRGFNFPDGLTKVTAELVYPESGDGPVDPIESPRYRPSGSYSAYYSPYPLGEQDFLVSANRGGKFVLYLMDTDGNRELIYEGQHHAFYGMPLRPRPRPPVMPDRVTWPTRQQRDDPAPGIIFSGNVYAGAPPELQGKARMLRVLNIEHKTYTYWYRRPYLSTGPVVSAVQSDGVKRILGTVPIEPDGSVSFNAPAGIPLHFQLLDEHYRALQTMRSFTGVMPGERRGCLGCHESHSRTPAPEGSSLALLRPPHDIQPPPWGDASVSFPRFVQPVLDQYCARCHQGDGEARQVLDLTDRPGFLIFSEPYMHLTGRPTWNRPYQPPENPPPGFGFADMLHVEGYLETDPVAYQTPPPMTALSYRSRLIDIVSSGQHHGVQVDPISLRKLIAWVDTMAPYRGAEEIREIDDPDFQGIDWLSIRPRVKTAPTITRPGPVD
;
A
#
# COMPACT_ATOMS: atom_id res chain seq x y z
N MET A 1 -45.11 24.34 37.17
CA MET A 1 -44.79 24.38 38.62
C MET A 1 -43.32 24.77 38.73
N ILE A 2 -42.95 25.99 39.15
CA ILE A 2 -43.01 26.59 40.50
C ILE A 2 -41.76 26.25 41.34
N MET A 3 -40.93 27.30 41.57
CA MET A 3 -39.99 27.50 42.69
C MET A 3 -38.80 26.53 42.87
N ARG A 4 -37.68 26.85 43.53
CA ARG A 4 -36.88 28.06 43.88
C ARG A 4 -35.93 27.61 45.02
N SER A 5 -34.76 28.27 45.16
CA SER A 5 -33.90 28.30 46.37
C SER A 5 -33.10 27.01 46.67
N SER A 6 -32.03 27.02 47.48
CA SER A 6 -31.06 28.08 47.85
C SER A 6 -29.86 27.45 48.57
N SER A 7 -28.77 28.21 48.69
CA SER A 7 -27.51 27.88 49.36
C SER A 7 -27.56 27.84 50.90
N VAL A 8 -26.58 27.12 51.51
CA VAL A 8 -25.75 27.43 52.72
C VAL A 8 -25.06 26.10 53.16
N ARG A 9 -23.72 25.92 53.26
CA ARG A 9 -22.56 26.57 53.93
C ARG A 9 -22.35 26.24 55.44
N LEU A 10 -21.29 25.48 55.73
CA LEU A 10 -20.42 25.51 56.93
C LEU A 10 -19.05 24.95 56.47
N ARG A 11 -17.89 25.63 56.47
CA ARG A 11 -17.10 26.43 57.45
C ARG A 11 -16.40 25.64 58.56
N LEU A 12 -15.07 25.76 58.59
CA LEU A 12 -14.25 25.91 59.81
C LEU A 12 -13.16 26.99 59.56
N CYS A 13 -12.65 27.64 60.62
CA CYS A 13 -11.71 28.80 60.56
C CYS A 13 -10.26 28.38 60.92
N PHE A 14 -9.20 29.20 60.83
CA PHE A 14 -8.79 30.40 61.62
C PHE A 14 -8.04 31.43 60.71
N LEU A 15 -8.09 32.78 60.77
CA LEU A 15 -7.82 33.81 61.84
C LEU A 15 -6.34 33.79 62.33
N VAL A 16 -5.53 34.87 62.33
CA VAL A 16 -5.64 36.34 62.60
C VAL A 16 -4.58 37.12 61.76
N GLY A 17 -4.56 38.45 61.47
CA GLY A 17 -5.50 39.59 61.66
C GLY A 17 -4.82 40.94 62.09
N CYS A 18 -5.31 42.09 61.58
CA CYS A 18 -5.09 43.50 62.05
C CYS A 18 -3.70 44.19 61.84
N PHE A 19 -3.50 45.52 61.73
CA PHE A 19 -4.35 46.75 61.60
C PHE A 19 -3.48 47.97 61.12
N ALA A 20 -4.06 48.98 60.43
CA ALA A 20 -3.66 50.43 60.40
C ALA A 20 -2.26 50.82 59.82
N SER A 21 -1.94 52.07 59.38
CA SER A 21 -2.65 53.35 59.18
C SER A 21 -1.96 54.20 58.08
N ALA A 22 -2.56 55.34 57.69
CA ALA A 22 -2.10 56.25 56.63
C ALA A 22 -0.94 57.21 57.04
N GLY A 23 -0.27 57.79 56.04
CA GLY A 23 0.71 58.88 56.19
C GLY A 23 0.88 59.69 54.90
N THR A 24 0.92 61.02 55.00
CA THR A 24 0.86 61.99 53.88
C THR A 24 2.13 62.86 53.76
N GLY A 25 2.47 63.31 52.54
CA GLY A 25 3.45 64.38 52.26
C GLY A 25 4.28 64.08 51.01
N SER A 26 4.19 64.81 49.89
CA SER A 26 4.43 66.24 49.61
C SER A 26 5.83 66.49 48.99
N MET A 27 5.80 66.94 47.74
CA MET A 27 6.83 67.57 46.89
C MET A 27 8.20 67.93 47.50
N ALA A 28 9.26 67.57 46.75
CA ALA A 28 10.29 68.53 46.33
C ALA A 28 10.97 68.06 45.02
N ASN A 29 11.44 69.01 44.22
CA ASN A 29 12.11 68.81 42.93
C ASN A 29 13.58 69.20 43.08
N GLU A 30 14.54 68.43 42.56
CA GLU A 30 15.76 68.98 41.91
C GLU A 30 16.65 67.91 41.27
N SER A 31 17.40 68.35 40.25
CA SER A 31 18.21 67.54 39.34
C SER A 31 19.68 67.49 39.75
N HIS A 32 20.36 66.35 39.57
CA HIS A 32 21.77 66.32 39.12
C HIS A 32 22.17 64.98 38.47
N ARG A 33 23.27 64.99 37.70
CA ARG A 33 23.72 63.90 36.80
C ARG A 33 24.41 62.74 37.55
N ALA A 34 24.08 61.52 37.12
CA ALA A 34 24.88 60.27 37.05
C ALA A 34 25.98 60.01 38.10
N PRO A 35 25.93 58.84 38.77
CA PRO A 35 26.50 57.66 38.09
C PRO A 35 25.69 56.36 38.25
N SER A 36 25.81 55.46 37.27
CA SER A 36 25.70 54.01 37.50
C SER A 36 26.96 53.54 38.24
N PRO A 37 26.93 52.51 39.12
CA PRO A 37 26.00 51.36 39.07
C PRO A 37 25.34 50.97 40.42
N LYS A 38 24.24 50.22 40.31
CA LYS A 38 23.91 49.02 41.10
C LYS A 38 22.51 48.55 40.69
N THR A 39 22.45 47.72 39.66
CA THR A 39 21.40 46.69 39.61
C THR A 39 21.66 45.78 40.80
N SER A 40 20.87 45.96 41.87
CA SER A 40 20.72 44.92 42.89
C SER A 40 20.34 43.62 42.20
N ASP A 41 20.88 42.49 42.67
CA ASP A 41 20.43 41.16 42.26
C ASP A 41 18.93 41.01 42.50
N GLY A 42 18.15 41.27 41.44
CA GLY A 42 16.71 41.14 41.40
C GLY A 42 16.34 39.68 41.23
N ALA A 43 16.58 38.90 42.28
CA ALA A 43 16.15 37.52 42.52
C ALA A 43 15.64 36.75 41.28
N SER A 44 16.47 35.84 40.76
CA SER A 44 15.95 34.73 39.97
C SER A 44 14.95 33.93 40.83
N GLY A 45 13.67 34.00 40.50
CA GLY A 45 12.56 33.30 41.19
C GLY A 45 12.57 31.78 40.99
N VAL A 46 13.74 31.16 40.97
CA VAL A 46 13.95 29.71 40.85
C VAL A 46 14.52 29.25 42.18
N VAL A 47 13.68 28.59 42.97
CA VAL A 47 14.09 27.93 44.21
C VAL A 47 15.14 26.88 43.87
N GLN A 48 16.34 27.03 44.42
CA GLN A 48 17.44 26.09 44.18
C GLN A 48 17.34 24.89 45.12
N PRO A 49 17.86 23.72 44.71
CA PRO A 49 18.03 22.57 45.61
C PRO A 49 18.96 22.94 46.77
N ILE A 50 18.54 22.71 48.01
CA ILE A 50 19.37 23.00 49.19
C ILE A 50 20.48 21.96 49.39
N GLU A 51 21.64 22.41 49.83
CA GLU A 51 22.70 21.52 50.31
C GLU A 51 22.46 21.06 51.75
N ILE A 52 22.88 19.83 52.04
CA ILE A 52 23.01 19.28 53.39
C ILE A 52 24.49 19.01 53.63
N ASP A 53 25.03 19.43 54.78
CA ASP A 53 26.44 19.32 55.15
C ASP A 53 26.85 17.88 55.53
N LYS A 54 26.72 16.98 54.55
CA LYS A 54 27.07 15.55 54.62
C LYS A 54 27.65 15.10 53.29
N ARG A 55 28.71 14.30 53.34
CA ARG A 55 29.39 13.78 52.16
C ARG A 55 28.42 13.03 51.24
N LEU A 56 28.25 13.53 50.03
CA LEU A 56 27.57 12.82 48.94
C LEU A 56 28.46 11.69 48.41
N ILE A 57 27.82 10.57 48.10
CA ILE A 57 28.36 9.50 47.26
C ILE A 57 28.02 9.81 45.80
N ALA A 58 26.76 10.18 45.51
CA ALA A 58 26.31 10.54 44.17
C ALA A 58 25.14 11.54 44.23
N HIS A 59 25.02 12.38 43.21
CA HIS A 59 23.90 13.31 43.05
C HIS A 59 23.56 13.53 41.58
N TRP A 60 22.42 13.03 41.13
CA TRP A 60 21.91 13.26 39.77
C TRP A 60 20.72 14.23 39.83
N THR A 61 20.95 15.47 39.34
CA THR A 61 19.88 16.48 39.23
C THR A 61 19.04 16.35 37.97
N PHE A 62 19.51 15.59 36.97
CA PHE A 62 18.87 15.41 35.66
C PHE A 62 18.65 16.68 34.80
N ASP A 63 19.13 17.85 35.23
CA ASP A 63 19.00 19.15 34.52
C ASP A 63 19.62 19.22 33.12
N GLN A 64 20.53 18.31 32.82
CA GLN A 64 21.34 18.36 31.60
C GLN A 64 20.48 18.17 30.33
N PRO A 65 21.02 18.43 29.12
CA PRO A 65 20.41 17.96 27.88
C PRO A 65 20.18 16.43 27.86
N ASP A 66 19.45 15.94 26.86
CA ASP A 66 19.27 14.50 26.65
C ASP A 66 20.62 13.82 26.39
N GLY A 67 20.83 12.64 26.99
CA GLY A 67 22.12 11.93 27.01
C GLY A 67 22.54 11.51 28.43
N ASP A 68 23.84 11.58 28.71
CA ASP A 68 24.44 11.24 30.01
C ASP A 68 23.77 12.01 31.17
N CYS A 69 23.50 11.31 32.27
CA CYS A 69 23.08 11.93 33.54
C CYS A 69 24.31 12.16 34.40
N LEU A 70 24.73 13.42 34.50
CA LEU A 70 25.95 13.78 35.21
C LEU A 70 25.75 13.73 36.72
N ASP A 71 26.81 13.33 37.42
CA ASP A 71 26.88 13.29 38.88
C ASP A 71 27.53 14.59 39.39
N GLN A 72 26.78 15.32 40.20
CA GLN A 72 27.16 16.61 40.79
C GLN A 72 27.84 16.48 42.15
N SER A 73 28.01 15.26 42.69
CA SER A 73 28.70 15.04 43.97
C SER A 73 30.20 15.31 43.93
N GLY A 74 30.78 15.41 42.73
CA GLY A 74 32.22 15.50 42.49
C GLY A 74 32.94 14.15 42.37
N ASN A 75 32.25 13.02 42.53
CA ASN A 75 32.84 11.67 42.41
C ASN A 75 32.80 11.10 40.97
N ALA A 76 32.17 11.81 40.03
CA ALA A 76 32.08 11.48 38.60
C ALA A 76 31.32 10.18 38.27
N TYR A 77 30.36 9.78 39.12
CA TYR A 77 29.53 8.58 38.94
C TYR A 77 28.39 8.80 37.91
N HIS A 78 28.75 9.13 36.68
CA HIS A 78 27.79 9.47 35.62
C HIS A 78 26.99 8.24 35.15
N ALA A 79 25.66 8.38 35.07
CA ALA A 79 24.76 7.32 34.63
C ALA A 79 24.41 7.46 33.14
N ARG A 80 24.39 6.34 32.41
CA ARG A 80 24.17 6.29 30.95
C ARG A 80 23.04 5.33 30.58
N PRO A 81 22.19 5.65 29.58
CA PRO A 81 21.30 4.69 28.95
C PRO A 81 22.10 3.52 28.37
N ARG A 82 21.57 2.30 28.48
CA ARG A 82 22.13 1.11 27.79
C ARG A 82 21.56 1.00 26.37
N ASP A 83 22.32 0.37 25.48
CA ASP A 83 21.96 0.18 24.08
C ASP A 83 20.56 -0.46 23.93
N GLY A 84 19.76 0.09 23.03
CA GLY A 84 18.36 -0.33 22.82
C GLY A 84 17.33 0.28 23.78
N PHE A 85 17.73 1.00 24.84
CA PHE A 85 16.81 1.57 25.83
C PHE A 85 16.66 3.10 25.79
N ALA A 86 17.42 3.80 24.95
CA ALA A 86 17.42 5.28 24.92
C ALA A 86 16.05 5.90 24.59
N GLY A 87 15.24 5.27 23.71
CA GLY A 87 13.90 5.76 23.35
C GLY A 87 12.84 5.71 24.45
N HIS A 88 13.21 5.21 25.64
CA HIS A 88 12.33 5.05 26.79
C HIS A 88 12.68 5.99 27.97
N LEU A 89 13.74 6.79 27.81
CA LEU A 89 14.26 7.75 28.79
C LEU A 89 14.25 9.16 28.16
N THR A 90 13.56 10.12 28.76
CA THR A 90 13.42 11.47 28.19
C THR A 90 13.50 12.56 29.27
N ARG A 91 14.05 13.74 28.95
CA ARG A 91 14.02 14.89 29.86
C ARG A 91 12.62 15.53 29.91
N THR A 92 12.15 15.87 31.10
CA THR A 92 10.89 16.61 31.34
C THR A 92 11.12 17.72 32.38
N GLY A 93 10.11 18.54 32.70
CA GLY A 93 10.20 19.49 33.81
C GLY A 93 10.28 18.78 35.17
N GLY A 94 11.16 19.24 36.05
CA GLY A 94 11.35 18.72 37.40
C GLY A 94 10.76 19.59 38.52
N ILE A 95 11.02 19.19 39.76
CA ILE A 95 10.91 20.03 40.96
C ILE A 95 11.97 21.13 40.90
N PHE A 96 13.19 20.75 40.52
CA PHE A 96 14.29 21.66 40.25
C PHE A 96 14.68 21.47 38.77
N GLY A 97 14.52 22.52 37.95
CA GLY A 97 14.92 22.49 36.54
C GLY A 97 14.31 21.34 35.72
N ARG A 98 15.10 20.32 35.38
CA ARG A 98 14.66 19.18 34.54
C ARG A 98 14.80 17.84 35.25
N ALA A 99 13.79 17.00 35.10
CA ALA A 99 13.75 15.64 35.63
C ALA A 99 13.93 14.57 34.51
N MET A 100 14.21 13.33 34.91
CA MET A 100 14.22 12.18 34.00
C MET A 100 12.86 11.46 34.03
N ARG A 101 12.23 11.30 32.86
CA ARG A 101 11.05 10.46 32.67
C ARG A 101 11.46 9.04 32.26
N PHE A 102 10.89 8.08 32.97
CA PHE A 102 11.06 6.65 32.81
C PHE A 102 9.76 6.04 32.27
N SER A 103 9.85 5.22 31.24
CA SER A 103 8.68 4.61 30.59
C SER A 103 9.02 3.24 30.03
N GLY A 104 8.06 2.32 29.99
CA GLY A 104 8.26 0.96 29.49
C GLY A 104 9.49 0.27 30.10
N ARG A 105 10.19 -0.51 29.29
CA ARG A 105 11.41 -1.21 29.67
C ARG A 105 12.63 -0.33 29.42
N HIS A 106 13.44 -0.04 30.43
CA HIS A 106 14.59 0.85 30.31
C HIS A 106 15.72 0.48 31.29
N MET A 107 16.95 0.90 31.00
CA MET A 107 18.10 0.73 31.90
C MET A 107 19.03 1.96 31.84
N LEU A 108 19.04 2.75 32.92
CA LEU A 108 19.95 3.87 33.15
C LEU A 108 20.97 3.43 34.22
N ALA A 109 22.25 3.33 33.85
CA ALA A 109 23.25 2.64 34.68
C ALA A 109 24.59 3.36 34.74
N VAL A 110 25.25 3.30 35.89
CA VAL A 110 26.64 3.72 36.09
C VAL A 110 27.57 2.54 35.77
N LEU A 111 28.55 2.73 34.87
CA LEU A 111 29.33 1.65 34.26
C LEU A 111 30.85 1.83 34.46
N GLY A 112 31.58 0.70 34.46
CA GLY A 112 33.05 0.67 34.55
C GLY A 112 33.60 0.99 35.94
N ASP A 113 34.85 1.45 35.99
CA ASP A 113 35.57 1.78 37.24
C ASP A 113 35.01 3.00 38.00
N GLY A 114 33.99 3.65 37.44
CA GLY A 114 33.27 4.79 38.03
C GLY A 114 31.95 4.42 38.69
N GLN A 115 31.79 3.23 39.27
CA GLN A 115 30.60 2.89 40.07
C GLN A 115 30.65 3.53 41.47
N PRO A 116 29.49 3.83 42.09
CA PRO A 116 29.43 4.22 43.50
C PRO A 116 30.07 3.16 44.40
N ASP A 117 31.18 3.52 45.06
CA ASP A 117 31.83 2.64 46.03
C ASP A 117 31.06 2.67 47.36
N LEU A 118 30.46 1.53 47.68
CA LEU A 118 29.69 1.30 48.90
C LEU A 118 30.42 0.35 49.87
N SER A 119 31.69 0.01 49.61
CA SER A 119 32.42 -1.02 50.38
C SER A 119 32.92 -0.56 51.75
N GLU A 120 33.21 0.73 51.92
CA GLU A 120 33.74 1.28 53.18
C GLU A 120 32.69 2.01 54.04
N ILE A 121 31.44 2.13 53.58
CA ILE A 121 30.40 2.90 54.29
C ILE A 121 29.80 2.14 55.48
N GLN A 122 29.64 2.83 56.60
CA GLN A 122 28.98 2.30 57.80
C GLN A 122 27.54 2.81 57.96
N ARG A 123 27.17 3.78 57.11
CA ARG A 123 25.90 4.52 57.12
C ARG A 123 25.58 4.94 55.69
N ILE A 124 24.30 5.11 55.38
CA ILE A 124 23.85 5.55 54.06
C ILE A 124 22.55 6.33 54.17
N SER A 125 22.32 7.24 53.22
CA SER A 125 20.98 7.77 52.95
C SER A 125 20.68 7.88 51.47
N PHE A 126 19.41 7.69 51.13
CA PHE A 126 18.83 8.01 49.83
C PHE A 126 17.83 9.16 49.98
N SER A 127 17.74 10.02 48.98
CA SER A 127 16.71 11.04 48.82
C SER A 127 16.42 11.20 47.33
N ALA A 128 15.16 11.19 46.92
CA ALA A 128 14.74 11.50 45.57
C ALA A 128 13.35 12.13 45.57
N TRP A 129 13.07 12.96 44.58
CA TRP A 129 11.70 13.29 44.20
C TRP A 129 11.23 12.32 43.13
N VAL A 130 10.03 11.77 43.29
CA VAL A 130 9.44 10.80 42.36
C VAL A 130 7.97 11.11 42.13
N GLN A 131 7.55 11.18 40.87
CA GLN A 131 6.15 11.05 40.46
C GLN A 131 5.96 9.66 39.85
N VAL A 132 4.89 8.96 40.21
CA VAL A 132 4.60 7.61 39.70
C VAL A 132 3.27 7.61 38.94
N ASP A 133 3.31 7.21 37.67
CA ASP A 133 2.17 7.26 36.74
C ASP A 133 1.41 5.91 36.68
N GLY A 134 2.07 4.81 37.08
CA GLY A 134 1.52 3.46 37.16
C GLY A 134 2.53 2.53 37.87
N PHE A 135 2.21 1.24 38.05
CA PHE A 135 3.09 0.31 38.75
C PHE A 135 3.09 -1.09 38.14
N ASP A 136 4.22 -1.80 38.31
CA ASP A 136 4.27 -3.26 38.24
C ASP A 136 4.40 -3.82 39.68
N ARG A 137 4.89 -5.04 39.85
CA ARG A 137 5.13 -5.64 41.17
C ARG A 137 6.25 -4.93 41.94
N TYR A 138 7.24 -4.39 41.23
CA TYR A 138 8.45 -3.74 41.75
C TYR A 138 8.89 -2.59 40.82
N ASP A 139 9.05 -1.39 41.38
CA ASP A 139 9.44 -0.16 40.68
C ASP A 139 10.64 0.47 41.41
N GLU A 140 11.82 0.40 40.81
CA GLU A 140 13.10 0.75 41.44
C GLU A 140 13.41 2.26 41.42
N ILE A 141 13.91 2.83 42.53
CA ILE A 141 14.46 4.20 42.54
C ILE A 141 15.96 4.12 42.27
N PHE A 142 16.69 3.33 43.07
CA PHE A 142 18.10 3.01 42.86
C PHE A 142 18.40 1.58 43.31
N ARG A 143 19.19 0.84 42.52
CA ARG A 143 19.58 -0.54 42.84
C ARG A 143 20.99 -0.88 42.37
N LYS A 144 21.76 -1.56 43.22
CA LYS A 144 23.04 -2.19 42.89
C LYS A 144 22.98 -3.67 43.28
N GLU A 145 22.80 -4.55 42.30
CA GLU A 145 22.48 -5.98 42.53
C GLU A 145 23.75 -6.84 42.75
N ASP A 146 24.53 -6.55 43.79
CA ASP A 146 25.71 -7.35 44.20
C ASP A 146 25.32 -8.64 44.95
N GLY A 147 24.27 -9.34 44.48
CA GLY A 147 23.77 -10.59 45.09
C GLY A 147 23.27 -10.38 46.53
N SER A 148 23.90 -11.05 47.50
CA SER A 148 23.57 -10.89 48.92
C SER A 148 23.91 -9.49 49.45
N ASP A 149 24.92 -8.83 48.87
CA ASP A 149 25.48 -7.55 49.31
C ASP A 149 24.82 -6.35 48.60
N ARG A 150 23.67 -6.60 47.95
CA ARG A 150 22.93 -5.60 47.20
C ARG A 150 22.40 -4.47 48.08
N VAL A 151 22.34 -3.30 47.47
CA VAL A 151 21.73 -2.10 48.05
C VAL A 151 20.60 -1.67 47.13
N LEU A 152 19.39 -1.53 47.70
CA LEU A 152 18.21 -1.06 46.96
C LEU A 152 17.38 -0.06 47.74
N PHE A 153 16.73 0.83 46.99
CA PHE A 153 15.65 1.69 47.45
C PHE A 153 14.55 1.65 46.38
N SER A 154 13.39 1.09 46.70
CA SER A 154 12.33 0.85 45.70
C SER A 154 10.91 0.78 46.26
N PHE A 155 9.94 0.99 45.37
CA PHE A 155 8.56 0.64 45.63
C PHE A 155 8.35 -0.86 45.36
N GLN A 156 7.65 -1.53 46.27
CA GLN A 156 7.46 -2.99 46.21
C GLN A 156 6.02 -3.39 46.55
N GLU A 157 5.68 -4.64 46.22
CA GLU A 157 4.38 -5.26 46.52
C GLU A 157 3.22 -4.41 45.94
N HIS A 158 3.26 -4.11 44.64
CA HIS A 158 2.27 -3.28 43.94
C HIS A 158 2.06 -1.91 44.60
N MET A 159 3.19 -1.24 44.88
CA MET A 159 3.25 0.05 45.60
C MET A 159 2.58 0.08 46.97
N THR A 160 2.43 -1.06 47.66
CA THR A 160 2.00 -1.07 49.07
C THR A 160 3.18 -0.91 50.05
N ARG A 161 4.42 -0.95 49.54
CA ARG A 161 5.66 -0.72 50.29
C ARG A 161 6.56 0.30 49.61
N LEU A 162 7.23 1.11 50.44
CA LEU A 162 8.51 1.76 50.09
C LEU A 162 9.60 1.09 50.92
N THR A 163 10.61 0.54 50.25
CA THR A 163 11.55 -0.42 50.85
C THR A 163 13.00 0.06 50.76
N LEU A 164 13.72 -0.01 51.89
CA LEU A 164 15.19 0.04 51.93
C LEU A 164 15.74 -1.37 52.15
N GLY A 165 16.58 -1.87 51.26
CA GLY A 165 17.25 -3.16 51.36
C GLY A 165 18.77 -2.99 51.53
N LEU A 166 19.33 -3.64 52.56
CA LEU A 166 20.76 -3.63 52.90
C LEU A 166 21.19 -5.01 53.42
N ASN A 167 22.45 -5.40 53.22
CA ASN A 167 23.06 -6.48 54.00
C ASN A 167 23.70 -5.94 55.28
N ILE A 168 23.18 -6.38 56.42
CA ILE A 168 23.67 -6.03 57.76
C ILE A 168 23.60 -7.32 58.58
N ASP A 169 24.70 -8.08 58.62
CA ASP A 169 24.76 -9.45 59.15
C ASP A 169 23.69 -10.38 58.54
N GLY A 170 23.56 -10.33 57.21
CA GLY A 170 22.51 -10.95 56.41
C GLY A 170 21.62 -9.90 55.73
N TYR A 171 21.20 -10.19 54.50
CA TYR A 171 20.33 -9.30 53.72
C TYR A 171 18.97 -9.10 54.40
N VAL A 172 18.56 -7.84 54.56
CA VAL A 172 17.34 -7.43 55.25
C VAL A 172 16.68 -6.23 54.55
N GLU A 173 15.35 -6.25 54.51
CA GLU A 173 14.53 -5.18 53.93
C GLU A 173 13.63 -4.56 54.99
N LEU A 174 13.75 -3.24 55.17
CA LEU A 174 12.73 -2.44 55.85
C LEU A 174 11.66 -2.08 54.83
N ARG A 175 10.55 -2.83 54.83
CA ARG A 175 9.37 -2.58 53.96
C ARG A 175 8.37 -1.69 54.69
N ALA A 176 8.45 -0.38 54.47
CA ALA A 176 7.54 0.57 55.13
C ALA A 176 6.18 0.62 54.41
N PRO A 177 5.04 0.59 55.13
CA PRO A 177 3.72 0.62 54.52
C PRO A 177 3.40 1.99 53.90
N ILE A 178 2.81 1.98 52.70
CA ILE A 178 2.24 3.14 52.01
C ILE A 178 0.87 2.78 51.42
N ASP A 179 0.01 3.77 51.22
CA ASP A 179 -1.24 3.60 50.45
C ASP A 179 -0.98 3.97 48.98
N PRO A 180 -1.12 3.04 48.02
CA PRO A 180 -0.97 3.34 46.59
C PRO A 180 -1.81 4.55 46.14
N LYS A 181 -3.00 4.75 46.72
CA LYS A 181 -3.91 5.87 46.35
C LYS A 181 -3.42 7.25 46.80
N ALA A 182 -2.41 7.30 47.66
CA ALA A 182 -1.79 8.53 48.15
C ALA A 182 -0.45 8.82 47.45
N VAL A 183 -0.06 8.01 46.46
CA VAL A 183 1.24 8.12 45.75
C VAL A 183 1.11 8.00 44.23
N VAL A 184 0.25 7.11 43.72
CA VAL A 184 0.08 6.88 42.27
C VAL A 184 -0.83 7.96 41.67
N GLY A 185 -0.32 8.68 40.67
CA GLY A 185 -1.06 9.73 39.96
C GLY A 185 -1.38 10.97 40.81
N THR A 186 -0.86 11.06 42.05
CA THR A 186 -1.08 12.19 42.97
C THR A 186 -0.02 13.29 42.89
N GLY A 187 0.93 13.17 41.95
CA GLY A 187 1.98 14.15 41.69
C GLY A 187 3.33 13.74 42.28
N TRP A 188 4.13 14.74 42.62
CA TRP A 188 5.49 14.55 43.14
C TRP A 188 5.51 14.21 44.62
N HIS A 189 6.32 13.20 44.96
CA HIS A 189 6.55 12.76 46.33
C HIS A 189 8.04 12.68 46.66
N HIS A 190 8.41 13.15 47.85
CA HIS A 190 9.78 13.05 48.34
C HIS A 190 9.99 11.71 49.05
N CYS A 191 10.82 10.86 48.48
CA CYS A 191 11.12 9.52 48.99
C CYS A 191 12.54 9.52 49.56
N ALA A 192 12.69 9.16 50.83
CA ALA A 192 14.01 9.09 51.46
C ALA A 192 14.14 7.86 52.38
N ALA A 193 15.38 7.40 52.58
CA ALA A 193 15.68 6.30 53.48
C ALA A 193 17.07 6.49 54.10
N THR A 194 17.26 6.06 55.35
CA THR A 194 18.50 6.30 56.11
C THR A 194 18.89 5.11 56.98
N PHE A 195 20.19 4.85 57.13
CA PHE A 195 20.73 3.88 58.09
C PHE A 195 21.93 4.48 58.86
N ASP A 196 21.82 4.55 60.19
CA ASP A 196 22.78 5.22 61.09
C ASP A 196 23.81 4.27 61.75
N GLY A 197 23.83 2.99 61.35
CA GLY A 197 24.61 1.93 61.99
C GLY A 197 23.85 1.18 63.10
N GLN A 198 22.64 1.63 63.44
CA GLN A 198 21.78 1.06 64.49
C GLN A 198 20.35 0.78 63.99
N THR A 199 19.79 1.66 63.15
CA THR A 199 18.38 1.66 62.76
C THR A 199 18.22 2.09 61.31
N MET A 200 17.56 1.25 60.51
CA MET A 200 17.07 1.59 59.18
C MET A 200 15.79 2.41 59.33
N ARG A 201 15.59 3.44 58.51
CA ARG A 201 14.38 4.28 58.47
C ARG A 201 13.99 4.56 57.03
N VAL A 202 12.69 4.67 56.77
CA VAL A 202 12.12 5.10 55.49
C VAL A 202 11.16 6.25 55.75
N TYR A 203 11.20 7.25 54.86
CA TYR A 203 10.44 8.48 54.92
C TYR A 203 9.70 8.72 53.61
N LEU A 204 8.50 9.28 53.70
CA LEU A 204 7.72 9.75 52.57
C LEU A 204 7.20 11.16 52.90
N ASN A 205 7.44 12.12 52.01
CA ASN A 205 7.07 13.53 52.16
C ASN A 205 7.54 14.13 53.50
N GLY A 206 8.81 13.90 53.83
CA GLY A 206 9.43 14.35 55.09
C GLY A 206 9.07 13.53 56.35
N ALA A 207 8.00 12.72 56.33
CA ALA A 207 7.52 11.97 57.50
C ALA A 207 8.10 10.54 57.55
N GLN A 208 8.56 10.09 58.72
CA GLN A 208 9.05 8.72 58.90
C GLN A 208 7.88 7.72 58.87
N ILE A 209 7.85 6.84 57.87
CA ILE A 209 6.78 5.84 57.67
C ILE A 209 7.18 4.41 58.09
N GLY A 210 8.47 4.15 58.30
CA GLY A 210 8.96 2.87 58.81
C GLY A 210 10.31 2.99 59.49
N ALA A 211 10.56 2.10 60.46
CA ALA A 211 11.85 1.95 61.12
C ALA A 211 12.10 0.49 61.51
N LEU A 212 13.36 0.05 61.42
CA LEU A 212 13.80 -1.29 61.84
C LEU A 212 15.15 -1.16 62.55
N GLN A 213 15.20 -1.54 63.82
CA GLN A 213 16.45 -1.61 64.58
C GLN A 213 17.26 -2.81 64.10
N ARG A 214 18.43 -2.55 63.50
CA ARG A 214 19.36 -3.54 62.97
C ARG A 214 20.80 -3.04 63.19
N PRO A 215 21.35 -3.19 64.41
CA PRO A 215 22.73 -2.82 64.70
C PRO A 215 23.70 -3.65 63.86
N GLY A 216 24.68 -3.01 63.24
CA GLY A 216 25.68 -3.70 62.43
C GLY A 216 26.36 -2.77 61.43
N ARG A 217 27.23 -3.34 60.60
CA ARG A 217 27.85 -2.63 59.47
C ARG A 217 27.17 -3.04 58.18
N ILE A 218 27.10 -2.11 57.23
CA ILE A 218 26.69 -2.44 55.87
C ILE A 218 27.77 -3.36 55.28
N GLN A 219 27.34 -4.47 54.68
CA GLN A 219 28.16 -5.31 53.81
C GLN A 219 27.67 -5.02 52.39
N ALA A 220 28.42 -4.20 51.67
CA ALA A 220 28.17 -3.85 50.27
C ALA A 220 29.51 -3.82 49.55
N GLY A 221 29.49 -3.84 48.21
CA GLY A 221 30.71 -3.83 47.41
C GLY A 221 30.79 -5.04 46.48
N GLY A 222 30.72 -4.75 45.19
CA GLY A 222 30.80 -5.72 44.11
C GLY A 222 30.82 -4.98 42.77
N HIS A 223 30.78 -5.72 41.66
CA HIS A 223 30.94 -5.15 40.31
C HIS A 223 29.63 -4.91 39.57
N ALA A 224 28.46 -5.21 40.16
CA ALA A 224 27.17 -4.98 39.50
C ALA A 224 26.92 -3.46 39.33
N PRO A 225 26.46 -2.99 38.15
CA PRO A 225 26.24 -1.56 37.94
C PRO A 225 25.18 -1.00 38.89
N GLY A 226 25.39 0.24 39.33
CA GLY A 226 24.35 1.02 40.01
C GLY A 226 23.34 1.49 38.97
N CYS A 227 22.11 1.02 39.07
CA CYS A 227 21.01 1.33 38.15
C CYS A 227 20.03 2.30 38.80
N ILE A 228 19.56 3.26 38.01
CA ILE A 228 18.54 4.25 38.37
C ILE A 228 17.25 3.89 37.64
N GLY A 229 16.12 3.90 38.34
CA GLY A 229 14.81 3.58 37.74
C GLY A 229 14.55 2.09 37.44
N SER A 230 15.55 1.20 37.58
CA SER A 230 15.43 -0.22 37.20
C SER A 230 16.46 -1.09 37.93
N THR A 231 16.27 -2.42 37.95
CA THR A 231 17.29 -3.37 38.43
C THR A 231 18.38 -3.62 37.38
N ASN A 232 17.97 -3.93 36.14
CA ASN A 232 18.87 -4.24 35.02
C ASN A 232 18.18 -4.17 33.64
N GLY A 233 17.19 -3.29 33.47
CA GLY A 233 16.24 -3.38 32.36
C GLY A 233 14.99 -4.20 32.67
N ASN A 234 14.79 -4.59 33.94
CA ASN A 234 13.56 -5.15 34.51
C ASN A 234 13.24 -4.39 35.81
N GLU A 235 12.04 -4.59 36.38
CA GLU A 235 11.57 -3.92 37.63
C GLU A 235 11.64 -2.38 37.48
N CYS A 236 11.02 -1.91 36.40
CA CYS A 236 11.24 -0.59 35.81
C CYS A 236 10.21 0.44 36.29
N LEU A 237 10.66 1.52 36.91
CA LEU A 237 9.85 2.65 37.37
C LEU A 237 9.01 3.27 36.24
N GLN A 238 7.69 3.30 36.39
CA GLN A 238 6.80 4.00 35.45
C GLN A 238 6.45 5.40 35.96
N GLY A 239 7.25 6.41 35.59
CA GLY A 239 7.09 7.75 36.16
C GLY A 239 8.20 8.75 35.83
N VAL A 240 8.47 9.65 36.77
CA VAL A 240 9.46 10.73 36.65
C VAL A 240 10.27 10.83 37.94
N MET A 241 11.59 11.02 37.85
CA MET A 241 12.48 11.19 39.00
C MET A 241 13.31 12.46 38.87
N ASP A 242 13.50 13.14 39.99
CA ASP A 242 14.30 14.35 40.13
C ASP A 242 15.17 14.29 41.41
N ASP A 243 16.30 15.00 41.39
CA ASP A 243 17.17 15.26 42.55
C ASP A 243 17.54 13.99 43.36
N LEU A 244 17.98 12.92 42.67
CA LEU A 244 18.41 11.68 43.31
C LEU A 244 19.78 11.87 43.96
N ARG A 245 19.82 11.70 45.29
CA ARG A 245 21.01 11.85 46.13
C ARG A 245 21.28 10.60 46.95
N ILE A 246 22.55 10.23 47.02
CA ILE A 246 23.07 9.18 47.90
C ILE A 246 24.12 9.81 48.82
N TYR A 247 23.97 9.66 50.13
CA TYR A 247 24.87 10.20 51.15
C TYR A 247 25.63 9.09 51.88
N ALA A 248 26.89 9.36 52.26
CA ALA A 248 27.76 8.46 53.03
C ALA A 248 27.52 8.51 54.55
N ASP A 249 26.45 9.19 54.98
CA ASP A 249 26.02 9.29 56.38
C ASP A 249 24.48 9.26 56.46
N ALA A 250 23.94 9.03 57.65
CA ALA A 250 22.50 9.03 57.90
C ALA A 250 21.95 10.45 58.00
N LEU A 251 21.01 10.83 57.14
CA LEU A 251 20.23 12.05 57.28
C LEU A 251 19.37 11.98 58.55
N THR A 252 19.29 13.09 59.27
CA THR A 252 18.35 13.28 60.37
C THR A 252 16.95 13.54 59.83
N ALA A 253 15.92 13.32 60.65
CA ALA A 253 14.54 13.63 60.26
C ALA A 253 14.37 15.11 59.85
N ASP A 254 15.07 16.04 60.50
CA ASP A 254 15.04 17.46 60.17
C ASP A 254 15.70 17.78 58.83
N GLU A 255 16.79 17.09 58.46
CA GLU A 255 17.44 17.23 57.15
C GLU A 255 16.54 16.67 56.02
N VAL A 256 15.90 15.52 56.25
CA VAL A 256 14.92 14.93 55.31
C VAL A 256 13.71 15.87 55.15
N ALA A 257 13.18 16.41 56.25
CA ALA A 257 12.08 17.38 56.21
C ALA A 257 12.46 18.69 55.51
N ARG A 258 13.70 19.18 55.67
CA ARG A 258 14.22 20.34 54.93
C ARG A 258 14.25 20.10 53.42
N LEU A 259 14.72 18.93 52.97
CA LEU A 259 14.75 18.56 51.54
C LEU A 259 13.32 18.51 50.96
N TYR A 260 12.37 17.92 51.69
CA TYR A 260 10.96 17.92 51.32
C TYR A 260 10.38 19.34 51.21
N LEU A 261 10.55 20.18 52.23
CA LEU A 261 10.00 21.54 52.25
C LEU A 261 10.58 22.44 51.14
N ASN A 262 11.84 22.24 50.78
CA ASN A 262 12.50 22.97 49.69
C ASN A 262 11.87 22.65 48.32
N GLY A 263 11.57 21.38 48.02
CA GLY A 263 10.87 21.02 46.78
C GLY A 263 9.38 21.43 46.77
N VAL A 264 8.69 21.40 47.92
CA VAL A 264 7.33 21.99 48.04
C VAL A 264 7.34 23.48 47.73
N GLN A 265 8.34 24.21 48.21
CA GLN A 265 8.52 25.64 47.90
C GLN A 265 8.78 25.85 46.39
N ALA A 266 9.59 24.99 45.77
CA ALA A 266 9.89 25.06 44.33
C ALA A 266 8.63 24.85 43.47
N MET A 267 7.81 23.84 43.78
CA MET A 267 6.51 23.63 43.11
C MET A 267 5.59 24.84 43.27
N THR A 268 5.47 25.37 44.49
CA THR A 268 4.58 26.51 44.78
C THR A 268 4.95 27.75 43.97
N GLU A 269 6.25 28.05 43.82
CA GLU A 269 6.71 29.19 43.02
C GLU A 269 6.65 28.92 41.50
N ALA A 270 6.69 27.65 41.06
CA ALA A 270 6.43 27.28 39.68
C ALA A 270 4.94 27.48 39.30
N ASP A 271 4.02 26.98 40.13
CA ASP A 271 2.57 27.13 39.95
C ASP A 271 2.13 28.59 39.96
N LYS A 272 2.68 29.39 40.88
CA LYS A 272 2.42 30.83 40.96
C LYS A 272 2.87 31.55 39.69
N ARG A 273 4.10 31.31 39.24
CA ARG A 273 4.66 31.89 38.00
C ARG A 273 3.85 31.50 36.76
N VAL A 274 3.43 30.23 36.63
CA VAL A 274 2.55 29.83 35.51
C VAL A 274 1.18 30.50 35.63
N SER A 275 0.63 30.63 36.84
CA SER A 275 -0.64 31.34 37.05
C SER A 275 -0.58 32.82 36.67
N GLU A 276 0.53 33.50 37.01
CA GLU A 276 0.82 34.88 36.61
C GLU A 276 1.01 35.00 35.09
N GLN A 277 1.77 34.09 34.46
CA GLN A 277 1.92 34.04 33.00
C GLN A 277 0.59 33.79 32.28
N VAL A 278 -0.24 32.85 32.76
CA VAL A 278 -1.59 32.60 32.21
C VAL A 278 -2.47 33.84 32.34
N ALA A 279 -2.41 34.57 33.45
CA ALA A 279 -3.16 35.82 33.64
C ALA A 279 -2.70 36.96 32.71
N LEU A 280 -1.42 36.96 32.32
CA LEU A 280 -0.86 37.92 31.35
C LEU A 280 -1.23 37.56 29.90
N VAL A 281 -1.18 36.28 29.53
CA VAL A 281 -1.32 35.87 28.11
C VAL A 281 -2.74 35.46 27.72
N TYR A 282 -3.51 34.85 28.63
CA TYR A 282 -4.85 34.34 28.32
C TYR A 282 -5.91 35.43 28.37
N GLN A 283 -6.25 35.97 27.20
CA GLN A 283 -7.35 36.90 26.99
C GLN A 283 -8.39 36.25 26.07
N ALA A 284 -9.60 36.04 26.59
CA ALA A 284 -10.72 35.54 25.80
C ALA A 284 -11.16 36.59 24.76
N GLY A 285 -11.30 36.15 23.51
CA GLY A 285 -11.91 36.92 22.41
C GLY A 285 -13.37 36.52 22.16
N GLU A 286 -13.96 36.96 21.05
CA GLU A 286 -15.32 36.54 20.68
C GLU A 286 -15.39 35.07 20.21
N ASP A 287 -14.28 34.56 19.67
CA ASP A 287 -14.15 33.19 19.19
C ASP A 287 -12.77 32.56 19.53
N PHE A 288 -12.58 31.31 19.11
CA PHE A 288 -11.32 30.57 19.26
C PHE A 288 -10.14 31.24 18.55
N ALA A 289 -10.37 31.83 17.37
CA ALA A 289 -9.33 32.43 16.55
C ALA A 289 -8.80 33.73 17.18
N GLU A 290 -9.68 34.57 17.71
CA GLU A 290 -9.32 35.75 18.48
C GLU A 290 -8.64 35.42 19.79
N THR A 291 -9.15 34.43 20.53
CA THR A 291 -8.52 33.98 21.78
C THR A 291 -7.11 33.46 21.52
N LEU A 292 -6.90 32.61 20.50
CA LEU A 292 -5.57 32.12 20.13
C LEU A 292 -4.66 33.25 19.61
N ALA A 293 -5.16 34.15 18.77
CA ALA A 293 -4.38 35.29 18.28
C ALA A 293 -3.97 36.26 19.39
N ALA A 294 -4.85 36.50 20.38
CA ALA A 294 -4.55 37.30 21.57
C ALA A 294 -3.46 36.62 22.43
N ILE A 295 -3.57 35.32 22.71
CA ILE A 295 -2.54 34.56 23.44
C ILE A 295 -1.17 34.68 22.74
N ARG A 296 -1.11 34.45 21.43
CA ARG A 296 0.14 34.55 20.64
C ARG A 296 0.72 35.96 20.67
N ARG A 297 -0.12 36.99 20.53
CA ARG A 297 0.28 38.39 20.59
C ARG A 297 0.82 38.75 21.98
N ASN A 298 0.17 38.31 23.04
CA ASN A 298 0.56 38.59 24.42
C ASN A 298 1.85 37.85 24.80
N LEU A 299 2.02 36.60 24.37
CA LEU A 299 3.29 35.85 24.50
C LEU A 299 4.45 36.64 23.85
N ALA A 300 4.26 37.12 22.62
CA ALA A 300 5.27 37.91 21.91
C ALA A 300 5.52 39.29 22.56
N GLN A 301 4.46 40.01 22.93
CA GLN A 301 4.55 41.34 23.55
C GLN A 301 5.23 41.31 24.94
N HIS A 302 5.11 40.21 25.67
CA HIS A 302 5.74 40.03 26.97
C HIS A 302 7.05 39.22 26.92
N GLU A 303 7.54 38.88 25.73
CA GLU A 303 8.76 38.08 25.51
C GLU A 303 8.73 36.72 26.25
N ILE A 304 7.53 36.14 26.40
CA ILE A 304 7.31 34.87 27.11
C ILE A 304 7.44 33.70 26.13
N THR A 305 8.56 32.97 26.20
CA THR A 305 8.66 31.63 25.59
C THR A 305 7.79 30.65 26.39
N PRO A 306 6.80 29.98 25.78
CA PRO A 306 5.86 29.15 26.53
C PRO A 306 6.50 27.86 27.04
N SER A 307 6.51 27.68 28.37
CA SER A 307 6.98 26.44 29.01
C SER A 307 5.99 25.28 28.79
N PRO A 308 6.42 24.00 28.89
CA PRO A 308 5.51 22.86 28.75
C PRO A 308 4.30 22.92 29.69
N LEU A 309 4.50 23.39 30.94
CA LEU A 309 3.42 23.55 31.92
C LEU A 309 2.47 24.70 31.53
N LEU A 310 2.99 25.83 31.02
CA LEU A 310 2.15 26.92 30.50
C LEU A 310 1.33 26.44 29.29
N VAL A 311 1.94 25.71 28.35
CA VAL A 311 1.22 25.10 27.21
C VAL A 311 0.11 24.17 27.68
N GLN A 312 0.36 23.29 28.65
CA GLN A 312 -0.66 22.38 29.18
C GLN A 312 -1.86 23.12 29.78
N VAL A 313 -1.62 24.19 30.57
CA VAL A 313 -2.69 24.99 31.17
C VAL A 313 -3.46 25.78 30.11
N LEU A 314 -2.78 26.38 29.12
CA LEU A 314 -3.42 27.08 28.00
C LEU A 314 -4.24 26.11 27.14
N GLN A 315 -3.72 24.91 26.87
CA GLN A 315 -4.42 23.85 26.14
C GLN A 315 -5.68 23.39 26.89
N ALA A 316 -5.59 23.18 28.20
CA ALA A 316 -6.74 22.78 29.01
C ALA A 316 -7.85 23.84 29.01
N ARG A 317 -7.50 25.14 29.08
CA ARG A 317 -8.47 26.25 28.97
C ARG A 317 -9.09 26.33 27.57
N LEU A 318 -8.26 26.30 26.51
CA LEU A 318 -8.77 26.32 25.13
C LEU A 318 -9.62 25.08 24.81
N ALA A 319 -9.32 23.91 25.37
CA ALA A 319 -10.14 22.71 25.21
C ALA A 319 -11.48 22.80 25.97
N ALA A 320 -11.50 23.41 27.17
CA ALA A 320 -12.72 23.59 27.94
C ALA A 320 -13.74 24.51 27.25
N GLU A 321 -13.27 25.50 26.49
CA GLU A 321 -14.12 26.49 25.80
C GLU A 321 -14.31 26.17 24.30
N PHE A 322 -13.30 25.58 23.64
CA PHE A 322 -13.22 25.45 22.18
C PHE A 322 -12.68 24.08 21.69
N ALA A 323 -13.05 22.98 22.34
CA ALA A 323 -12.59 21.62 22.00
C ALA A 323 -12.62 21.30 20.49
N GLY A 324 -13.73 21.59 19.80
CA GLY A 324 -13.92 21.30 18.38
C GLY A 324 -12.95 22.08 17.47
N PRO A 325 -12.94 23.44 17.51
CA PRO A 325 -11.98 24.25 16.77
C PRO A 325 -10.51 23.90 17.06
N LEU A 326 -10.15 23.59 18.31
CA LEU A 326 -8.79 23.19 18.69
C LEU A 326 -8.38 21.86 18.05
N ALA A 327 -9.27 20.86 18.09
CA ALA A 327 -9.04 19.56 17.45
C ALA A 327 -8.88 19.70 15.92
N ARG A 328 -9.80 20.42 15.26
CA ARG A 328 -9.74 20.69 13.82
C ARG A 328 -8.48 21.44 13.40
N LEU A 329 -8.08 22.49 14.11
CA LEU A 329 -6.84 23.21 13.81
C LEU A 329 -5.63 22.27 13.85
N THR A 330 -5.54 21.42 14.88
CA THR A 330 -4.46 20.44 15.03
C THR A 330 -4.47 19.40 13.91
N GLU A 331 -5.66 18.90 13.55
CA GLU A 331 -5.84 17.92 12.48
C GLU A 331 -5.48 18.45 11.09
N TYR A 332 -5.95 19.66 10.74
CA TYR A 332 -5.77 20.26 9.42
C TYR A 332 -4.32 20.75 9.21
N THR A 333 -3.74 21.37 10.23
CA THR A 333 -2.38 21.91 10.13
C THR A 333 -1.28 20.85 10.36
N GLU A 334 -1.63 19.68 10.91
CA GLU A 334 -0.69 18.63 11.33
C GLU A 334 0.30 19.13 12.40
N ARG A 335 -0.13 20.10 13.23
CA ARG A 335 0.70 20.79 14.22
C ARG A 335 0.01 20.86 15.58
N PRO A 336 0.67 20.44 16.68
CA PRO A 336 0.12 20.59 18.02
C PRO A 336 0.04 22.08 18.41
N LEU A 337 -0.76 22.38 19.44
CA LEU A 337 -0.95 23.76 19.93
C LEU A 337 0.38 24.46 20.30
N VAL A 338 1.37 23.71 20.82
CA VAL A 338 2.69 24.27 21.18
C VAL A 338 3.39 24.94 20.01
N ASP A 339 3.33 24.35 18.81
CA ASP A 339 3.93 24.93 17.59
C ASP A 339 3.25 26.26 17.26
N HIS A 340 1.90 26.30 17.33
CA HIS A 340 1.13 27.52 17.09
C HIS A 340 1.44 28.62 18.10
N LEU A 341 1.60 28.28 19.39
CA LEU A 341 1.94 29.23 20.45
C LEU A 341 3.40 29.71 20.39
N SER A 342 4.32 28.89 19.91
CA SER A 342 5.77 29.18 19.88
C SER A 342 6.22 29.84 18.57
N ALA A 343 5.40 29.83 17.53
CA ALA A 343 5.71 30.45 16.24
C ALA A 343 5.84 31.97 16.34
N ALA A 344 7.01 32.49 15.93
CA ALA A 344 7.22 33.93 15.77
C ALA A 344 6.36 34.47 14.61
N GLY A 345 5.61 35.54 14.85
CA GLY A 345 4.76 36.18 13.82
C GLY A 345 3.83 35.21 13.10
N ASN A 346 4.08 34.96 11.82
CA ASN A 346 3.31 34.02 10.99
C ASN A 346 4.15 32.85 10.43
N ASP A 347 5.33 32.59 10.98
CA ASP A 347 6.29 31.62 10.40
C ASP A 347 5.74 30.18 10.31
N LEU A 348 4.72 29.86 11.11
CA LEU A 348 3.95 28.61 11.02
C LEU A 348 2.62 28.80 10.26
N GLN A 349 1.90 29.90 10.53
CA GLN A 349 0.55 30.13 10.04
C GLN A 349 0.51 30.37 8.53
N LEU A 350 1.49 31.09 7.98
CA LEU A 350 1.62 31.34 6.55
C LEU A 350 1.82 30.04 5.74
N PRO A 351 2.82 29.18 6.02
CA PRO A 351 2.98 27.93 5.27
C PRO A 351 1.85 26.93 5.54
N ALA A 352 1.28 26.88 6.76
CA ALA A 352 0.13 26.01 7.05
C ALA A 352 -1.13 26.44 6.27
N ALA A 353 -1.44 27.75 6.25
CA ALA A 353 -2.54 28.29 5.47
C ALA A 353 -2.30 28.12 3.96
N ARG A 354 -1.08 28.38 3.47
CA ARG A 354 -0.71 28.18 2.05
C ARG A 354 -1.01 26.75 1.60
N ARG A 355 -0.54 25.75 2.36
CA ARG A 355 -0.82 24.34 2.07
C ARG A 355 -2.32 24.03 2.05
N LEU A 356 -3.10 24.58 2.98
CA LEU A 356 -4.55 24.35 3.01
C LEU A 356 -5.25 25.02 1.83
N ILE A 357 -4.79 26.18 1.35
CA ILE A 357 -5.33 26.83 0.14
C ILE A 357 -4.94 26.05 -1.12
N GLU A 358 -3.72 25.55 -1.21
CA GLU A 358 -3.28 24.65 -2.30
C GLU A 358 -4.16 23.39 -2.37
N LEU A 359 -4.45 22.74 -1.24
CA LEU A 359 -5.34 21.58 -1.17
C LEU A 359 -6.83 21.93 -1.43
N LEU A 360 -7.29 23.11 -1.00
CA LEU A 360 -8.67 23.59 -1.22
C LEU A 360 -8.98 23.80 -2.71
N LEU A 361 -7.97 24.24 -3.46
CA LEU A 361 -8.04 24.57 -4.88
C LEU A 361 -7.45 23.48 -5.80
N GLU A 362 -7.01 22.34 -5.24
CA GLU A 362 -6.35 21.25 -5.97
C GLU A 362 -7.17 20.77 -7.18
N TYR A 363 -8.47 20.53 -6.99
CA TYR A 363 -9.39 20.03 -8.03
C TYR A 363 -10.14 21.16 -8.77
N ARG A 364 -9.68 22.41 -8.67
CA ARG A 364 -10.35 23.56 -9.30
C ARG A 364 -10.30 23.42 -10.83
N PRO A 365 -11.40 23.61 -11.58
CA PRO A 365 -11.37 23.63 -13.04
C PRO A 365 -10.40 24.71 -13.59
N LEU A 366 -9.57 24.31 -14.56
CA LEU A 366 -8.50 25.11 -15.15
C LEU A 366 -8.76 25.50 -16.61
N THR A 367 -9.61 24.76 -17.33
CA THR A 367 -9.96 25.03 -18.74
C THR A 367 -11.45 25.36 -18.91
N ASP A 368 -11.80 26.08 -19.98
CA ASP A 368 -13.20 26.40 -20.30
C ASP A 368 -14.07 25.14 -20.46
N ASP A 369 -13.48 24.04 -20.96
CA ASP A 369 -14.14 22.74 -21.07
C ASP A 369 -14.41 22.09 -19.71
N GLN A 370 -13.42 22.07 -18.81
CA GLN A 370 -13.62 21.61 -17.43
C GLN A 370 -14.70 22.44 -16.71
N TRP A 371 -14.76 23.76 -16.96
CA TRP A 371 -15.81 24.64 -16.45
C TRP A 371 -17.19 24.34 -17.07
N ALA A 372 -17.26 24.03 -18.36
CA ALA A 372 -18.52 23.71 -19.05
C ALA A 372 -19.15 22.39 -18.56
N ARG A 373 -18.34 21.45 -18.06
CA ARG A 373 -18.78 20.18 -17.46
C ARG A 373 -19.29 20.30 -16.01
N GLN A 374 -19.04 21.42 -15.32
CA GLN A 374 -19.49 21.61 -13.93
C GLN A 374 -21.01 21.82 -13.83
N SER A 375 -21.65 21.28 -12.77
CA SER A 375 -23.03 21.66 -12.47
C SER A 375 -23.10 23.10 -11.90
N PRO A 376 -24.26 23.77 -11.96
CA PRO A 376 -24.43 25.09 -11.35
C PRO A 376 -24.10 25.13 -9.84
N ALA A 377 -24.26 24.00 -9.13
CA ALA A 377 -23.91 23.89 -7.72
C ALA A 377 -22.39 23.87 -7.52
N ASP A 378 -21.66 23.07 -8.33
CA ASP A 378 -20.20 22.97 -8.25
C ASP A 378 -19.55 24.32 -8.59
N VAL A 379 -20.07 25.02 -9.61
CA VAL A 379 -19.62 26.38 -9.98
C VAL A 379 -19.79 27.38 -8.83
N ASP A 380 -20.91 27.32 -8.09
CA ASP A 380 -21.13 28.18 -6.92
C ASP A 380 -20.33 27.75 -5.69
N GLU A 381 -19.94 26.48 -5.57
CA GLU A 381 -18.98 26.01 -4.57
C GLU A 381 -17.56 26.51 -4.89
N TRP A 382 -17.10 26.39 -6.14
CA TRP A 382 -15.79 26.90 -6.56
C TRP A 382 -15.66 28.42 -6.35
N LYS A 383 -16.72 29.20 -6.61
CA LYS A 383 -16.74 30.64 -6.25
C LYS A 383 -16.59 30.90 -4.76
N GLN A 384 -17.02 29.99 -3.88
CA GLN A 384 -16.78 30.12 -2.44
C GLN A 384 -15.35 29.77 -2.08
N ARG A 385 -14.79 28.71 -2.67
CA ARG A 385 -13.38 28.31 -2.50
C ARG A 385 -12.42 29.42 -2.99
N ASP A 386 -12.69 30.02 -4.14
CA ASP A 386 -11.94 31.16 -4.69
C ASP A 386 -11.91 32.36 -3.73
N ARG A 387 -13.04 32.73 -3.11
CA ARG A 387 -13.09 33.82 -2.11
C ARG A 387 -12.25 33.54 -0.85
N ILE A 388 -12.04 32.27 -0.50
CA ILE A 388 -11.13 31.90 0.60
C ILE A 388 -9.68 32.10 0.14
N GLY A 389 -9.36 31.75 -1.12
CA GLY A 389 -8.07 32.07 -1.77
C GLY A 389 -7.77 33.58 -1.84
N ASP A 390 -8.73 34.39 -2.31
CA ASP A 390 -8.60 35.85 -2.36
C ASP A 390 -8.32 36.45 -0.97
N ARG A 391 -8.98 35.92 0.08
CA ARG A 391 -8.75 36.31 1.48
C ARG A 391 -7.37 35.89 1.98
N PHE A 392 -6.84 34.75 1.55
CA PHE A 392 -5.47 34.34 1.84
C PHE A 392 -4.46 35.32 1.25
N GLU A 393 -4.57 35.65 -0.05
CA GLU A 393 -3.66 36.61 -0.69
C GLU A 393 -3.78 38.02 -0.07
N ALA A 394 -4.99 38.46 0.30
CA ALA A 394 -5.20 39.70 1.04
C ALA A 394 -4.58 39.70 2.46
N LEU A 395 -4.44 38.54 3.10
CA LEU A 395 -3.71 38.39 4.38
C LEU A 395 -2.19 38.35 4.17
N VAL A 396 -1.70 37.67 3.12
CA VAL A 396 -0.28 37.67 2.72
C VAL A 396 0.20 39.09 2.46
N ALA A 397 -0.59 39.89 1.74
CA ALA A 397 -0.28 41.28 1.39
C ALA A 397 -0.13 42.22 2.62
N GLN A 398 -0.63 41.85 3.80
CA GLN A 398 -0.46 42.64 5.05
C GLN A 398 0.95 42.50 5.65
N GLY A 399 1.72 41.49 5.25
CA GLY A 399 3.07 41.23 5.77
C GLY A 399 3.10 41.17 7.31
N SER A 400 4.02 41.92 7.92
CA SER A 400 4.19 41.97 9.38
C SER A 400 3.01 42.59 10.13
N ALA A 401 2.17 43.41 9.48
CA ALA A 401 0.95 43.93 10.11
C ALA A 401 -0.08 42.82 10.38
N GLY A 402 -0.05 41.74 9.59
CA GLY A 402 -0.91 40.56 9.75
C GLY A 402 -0.38 39.50 10.73
N ALA A 403 0.74 39.74 11.43
CA ALA A 403 1.47 38.75 12.25
C ALA A 403 0.66 38.07 13.37
N PHE A 404 -0.41 38.72 13.86
CA PHE A 404 -1.29 38.19 14.89
C PHE A 404 -2.77 38.46 14.54
N SER A 405 -3.12 38.35 13.26
CA SER A 405 -4.52 38.39 12.84
C SER A 405 -5.24 37.08 13.20
N PRO A 406 -6.45 37.12 13.78
CA PRO A 406 -7.27 35.92 13.97
C PRO A 406 -7.67 35.27 12.65
N ASP A 407 -7.68 36.03 11.54
CA ASP A 407 -8.19 35.56 10.27
C ASP A 407 -7.35 34.43 9.65
N TRP A 408 -6.06 34.29 10.04
CA TRP A 408 -5.27 33.09 9.71
C TRP A 408 -5.91 31.82 10.26
N VAL A 409 -6.36 31.84 11.51
CA VAL A 409 -6.98 30.67 12.17
C VAL A 409 -8.38 30.43 11.60
N ARG A 410 -9.16 31.50 11.36
CA ARG A 410 -10.48 31.39 10.72
C ARG A 410 -10.36 30.79 9.32
N LEU A 411 -9.44 31.27 8.51
CA LEU A 411 -9.19 30.79 7.15
C LEU A 411 -8.71 29.33 7.13
N MET A 412 -7.80 28.93 8.02
CA MET A 412 -7.36 27.53 8.10
C MET A 412 -8.50 26.57 8.50
N LEU A 413 -9.39 26.98 9.41
CA LEU A 413 -10.57 26.19 9.78
C LEU A 413 -11.60 26.13 8.62
N GLU A 414 -11.86 27.27 7.98
CA GLU A 414 -12.84 27.40 6.89
C GLU A 414 -12.40 26.66 5.60
N ALA A 415 -11.11 26.66 5.30
CA ALA A 415 -10.52 25.85 4.23
C ALA A 415 -10.52 24.36 4.60
N GLY A 416 -10.08 24.01 5.81
CA GLY A 416 -10.04 22.63 6.29
C GLY A 416 -11.41 21.93 6.30
N ASP A 417 -12.49 22.65 6.62
CA ASP A 417 -13.87 22.17 6.56
C ASP A 417 -14.34 21.80 5.12
N ARG A 418 -13.55 22.09 4.08
CA ARG A 418 -13.87 21.90 2.65
C ARG A 418 -12.84 21.08 1.87
N ILE A 419 -11.86 20.49 2.56
CA ILE A 419 -10.78 19.70 1.94
C ILE A 419 -11.05 18.21 2.14
N ASP A 420 -11.10 17.46 1.03
CA ASP A 420 -11.05 16.00 1.02
C ASP A 420 -9.64 15.55 1.44
N PHE A 421 -9.38 15.48 2.75
CA PHE A 421 -8.05 15.09 3.23
C PHE A 421 -7.73 13.64 2.85
N ARG A 422 -6.61 13.48 2.12
CA ARG A 422 -5.97 12.20 1.82
C ARG A 422 -5.85 11.33 3.08
N PRO A 423 -6.19 10.03 3.01
CA PRO A 423 -6.12 9.13 4.17
C PRO A 423 -4.69 9.04 4.73
N ARG A 424 -4.52 9.23 6.05
CA ARG A 424 -3.20 9.23 6.71
C ARG A 424 -2.78 7.89 7.33
N ILE A 425 -3.75 7.08 7.76
CA ILE A 425 -3.52 5.90 8.62
C ILE A 425 -3.55 4.59 7.82
N HIS A 426 -4.50 4.47 6.88
CA HIS A 426 -4.83 3.17 6.27
C HIS A 426 -4.47 3.04 4.79
N GLU A 427 -4.15 4.14 4.10
CA GLU A 427 -3.95 4.11 2.65
C GLU A 427 -2.76 4.90 2.12
N PRO A 428 -2.23 4.47 0.96
CA PRO A 428 -0.96 4.94 0.42
C PRO A 428 -1.17 5.79 -0.83
N VAL A 429 -2.12 6.71 -0.80
CA VAL A 429 -2.39 7.61 -1.92
C VAL A 429 -1.16 8.47 -2.23
N ALA A 430 -1.01 8.91 -3.48
CA ALA A 430 0.08 9.80 -3.86
C ALA A 430 0.07 11.05 -2.98
N PRO A 431 1.22 11.44 -2.38
CA PRO A 431 1.30 12.69 -1.65
C PRO A 431 1.01 13.84 -2.61
N TYR A 432 0.40 14.93 -2.11
CA TYR A 432 0.27 16.14 -2.92
C TYR A 432 1.67 16.60 -3.36
N ALA A 433 1.84 16.73 -4.66
CA ALA A 433 3.06 17.22 -5.30
C ALA A 433 2.68 18.45 -6.14
N THR A 434 3.45 19.53 -6.01
CA THR A 434 3.18 20.77 -6.76
C THR A 434 3.15 20.46 -8.26
N PRO A 435 2.07 20.81 -8.97
CA PRO A 435 1.87 20.42 -10.37
C PRO A 435 2.79 21.24 -11.28
N VAL A 436 3.95 20.67 -11.64
CA VAL A 436 4.94 21.32 -12.51
C VAL A 436 5.38 20.34 -13.60
N THR A 437 5.20 20.74 -14.86
CA THR A 437 5.80 20.03 -16.00
C THR A 437 7.23 20.53 -16.23
N PRO A 438 8.24 19.65 -16.37
CA PRO A 438 9.61 20.07 -16.64
C PRO A 438 9.81 20.68 -18.03
N GLU A 439 10.77 21.59 -18.14
CA GLU A 439 11.13 22.23 -19.42
C GLU A 439 11.60 21.21 -20.47
N THR A 440 10.98 21.25 -21.64
CA THR A 440 11.39 20.43 -22.79
C THR A 440 12.46 21.17 -23.58
N ARG A 441 13.69 20.64 -23.55
CA ARG A 441 14.85 21.17 -24.28
C ARG A 441 15.56 20.08 -25.07
N ASN A 442 16.18 20.45 -26.19
CA ASN A 442 17.11 19.57 -26.90
C ASN A 442 18.45 19.50 -26.14
N LEU A 443 19.22 18.45 -26.39
CA LEU A 443 20.65 18.41 -26.06
C LEU A 443 21.45 19.11 -27.16
N ASP A 444 22.57 19.73 -26.80
CA ASP A 444 23.57 20.12 -27.81
C ASP A 444 24.45 18.92 -28.23
N ALA A 445 25.27 19.11 -29.27
CA ALA A 445 26.10 18.04 -29.82
C ALA A 445 27.15 17.49 -28.83
N ILE A 446 27.56 18.27 -27.82
CA ILE A 446 28.48 17.84 -26.76
C ILE A 446 27.69 17.02 -25.74
N GLU A 447 26.58 17.55 -25.23
CA GLU A 447 25.71 16.84 -24.28
C GLU A 447 25.21 15.49 -24.82
N ALA A 448 24.82 15.45 -26.10
CA ALA A 448 24.39 14.24 -26.80
C ALA A 448 25.55 13.25 -26.97
N ARG A 449 26.75 13.73 -27.31
CA ARG A 449 27.95 12.88 -27.41
C ARG A 449 28.32 12.28 -26.05
N GLU A 450 28.31 13.07 -24.98
CA GLU A 450 28.55 12.56 -23.64
C GLU A 450 27.48 11.52 -23.22
N ALA A 451 26.22 11.69 -23.63
CA ALA A 451 25.17 10.70 -23.37
C ALA A 451 25.44 9.35 -24.05
N LEU A 452 25.94 9.36 -25.30
CA LEU A 452 26.37 8.16 -26.01
C LEU A 452 27.62 7.53 -25.35
N GLU A 453 28.64 8.31 -25.01
CA GLU A 453 29.86 7.78 -24.38
C GLU A 453 29.59 7.18 -23.00
N ARG A 454 28.72 7.80 -22.18
CA ARG A 454 28.24 7.22 -20.92
C ARG A 454 27.50 5.90 -21.13
N ASP A 455 26.68 5.79 -22.18
CA ASP A 455 25.98 4.54 -22.50
C ASP A 455 26.94 3.44 -22.95
N TRP A 456 27.85 3.76 -23.87
CA TRP A 456 28.82 2.82 -24.39
C TRP A 456 29.77 2.31 -23.29
N LEU A 457 30.25 3.16 -22.37
CA LEU A 457 31.01 2.71 -21.20
C LEU A 457 30.21 1.74 -20.31
N HIS A 458 28.93 2.04 -20.07
CA HIS A 458 28.05 1.15 -19.32
C HIS A 458 27.93 -0.23 -20.00
N GLN A 459 27.74 -0.25 -21.33
CA GLN A 459 27.70 -1.48 -22.14
C GLN A 459 29.04 -2.24 -22.18
N GLY A 460 30.18 -1.52 -22.19
CA GLY A 460 31.53 -2.08 -22.25
C GLY A 460 32.08 -2.60 -20.93
N SER A 461 31.43 -2.30 -19.81
CA SER A 461 31.97 -2.56 -18.46
C SER A 461 31.98 -4.02 -17.99
N GLY A 462 31.35 -4.95 -18.74
CA GLY A 462 31.33 -6.38 -18.40
C GLY A 462 30.57 -6.76 -17.13
N GLN A 463 29.86 -5.82 -16.49
CA GLN A 463 29.10 -6.10 -15.26
C GLN A 463 27.83 -6.91 -15.58
N THR A 464 27.77 -8.13 -15.05
CA THR A 464 26.53 -8.91 -14.99
C THR A 464 25.59 -8.31 -13.94
N PRO A 465 24.27 -8.19 -14.19
CA PRO A 465 23.32 -7.84 -13.14
C PRO A 465 23.44 -8.77 -11.92
N PRO A 466 23.30 -8.27 -10.68
CA PRO A 466 23.20 -9.15 -9.53
C PRO A 466 21.94 -10.01 -9.66
N VAL A 467 22.12 -11.33 -9.65
CA VAL A 467 21.01 -12.30 -9.65
C VAL A 467 20.30 -12.21 -8.29
N SER A 468 19.35 -11.29 -8.18
CA SER A 468 18.53 -11.10 -6.97
C SER A 468 17.45 -12.18 -6.91
N VAL A 469 17.90 -13.38 -6.52
CA VAL A 469 17.03 -14.49 -6.13
C VAL A 469 16.13 -14.02 -4.98
N GLN A 470 14.81 -14.14 -5.18
CA GLN A 470 13.77 -14.08 -4.14
C GLN A 470 13.84 -12.87 -3.18
N GLY A 471 13.61 -11.66 -3.70
CA GLY A 471 13.46 -10.47 -2.86
C GLY A 471 12.75 -9.29 -3.53
N VAL A 472 11.44 -9.11 -3.26
CA VAL A 472 10.58 -8.02 -3.81
C VAL A 472 11.10 -6.59 -3.50
N ARG A 473 12.06 -6.43 -2.57
CA ARG A 473 12.42 -5.14 -1.97
C ARG A 473 13.51 -4.32 -2.68
N SER A 474 14.17 -4.81 -3.73
CA SER A 474 15.38 -4.17 -4.28
C SER A 474 15.39 -3.88 -5.79
N TRP A 475 14.34 -4.22 -6.54
CA TRP A 475 14.34 -4.11 -8.02
C TRP A 475 14.46 -2.68 -8.56
N ASN A 476 14.17 -1.66 -7.76
CA ASN A 476 14.26 -0.25 -8.17
C ASN A 476 15.61 0.39 -7.79
N GLN A 477 16.47 -0.31 -7.05
CA GLN A 477 17.86 0.10 -6.84
C GLN A 477 18.71 -0.44 -8.01
N GLY A 478 18.70 0.29 -9.13
CA GLY A 478 19.50 -0.09 -10.28
C GLY A 478 21.00 -0.11 -9.94
N THR A 479 21.74 -1.02 -10.58
CA THR A 479 23.21 -1.02 -10.49
C THR A 479 23.75 0.33 -10.93
N PRO A 480 24.67 0.97 -10.18
CA PRO A 480 25.28 2.25 -10.57
C PRO A 480 25.79 2.22 -12.01
N LEU A 481 25.67 3.35 -12.71
CA LEU A 481 26.24 3.52 -14.05
C LEU A 481 27.74 3.22 -14.00
N SER A 482 28.18 2.27 -14.83
CA SER A 482 29.59 1.93 -14.87
C SER A 482 30.36 2.88 -15.78
N THR A 483 31.39 3.51 -15.24
CA THR A 483 32.33 4.37 -15.96
C THR A 483 33.69 3.69 -16.17
N THR A 484 33.76 2.37 -16.00
CA THR A 484 34.98 1.58 -16.14
C THR A 484 35.36 1.44 -17.62
N ALA A 485 36.63 1.63 -17.95
CA ALA A 485 37.14 1.41 -19.29
C ALA A 485 36.96 -0.06 -19.73
N PRO A 486 36.60 -0.34 -21.00
CA PRO A 486 36.37 -1.69 -21.49
C PRO A 486 37.66 -2.50 -21.54
N THR A 487 37.61 -3.81 -21.28
CA THR A 487 38.81 -4.67 -21.42
C THR A 487 39.18 -4.87 -22.89
N VAL A 488 40.41 -5.32 -23.15
CA VAL A 488 40.87 -5.63 -24.52
C VAL A 488 40.00 -6.71 -25.17
N GLU A 489 39.61 -7.71 -24.38
CA GLU A 489 38.69 -8.77 -24.80
C GLU A 489 37.34 -8.17 -25.21
N ARG A 490 36.80 -7.23 -24.43
CA ARG A 490 35.53 -6.57 -24.76
C ARG A 490 35.62 -5.73 -26.03
N ILE A 491 36.74 -5.05 -26.27
CA ILE A 491 36.95 -4.28 -27.51
C ILE A 491 36.91 -5.23 -28.72
N ARG A 492 37.60 -6.37 -28.64
CA ARG A 492 37.60 -7.42 -29.68
C ARG A 492 36.23 -8.08 -29.86
N GLU A 493 35.49 -8.34 -28.77
CA GLU A 493 34.10 -8.81 -28.84
C GLU A 493 33.19 -7.82 -29.58
N GLU A 494 33.37 -6.52 -29.37
CA GLU A 494 32.54 -5.49 -30.02
C GLU A 494 32.78 -5.42 -31.53
N VAL A 495 34.03 -5.63 -31.98
CA VAL A 495 34.36 -5.81 -33.41
C VAL A 495 33.62 -7.03 -33.97
N GLN A 496 33.68 -8.18 -33.30
CA GLN A 496 32.96 -9.39 -33.73
C GLN A 496 31.44 -9.16 -33.81
N ARG A 497 30.84 -8.54 -32.79
CA ARG A 497 29.41 -8.19 -32.78
C ARG A 497 29.05 -7.24 -33.93
N THR A 498 29.97 -6.37 -34.35
CA THR A 498 29.76 -5.44 -35.45
C THR A 498 29.81 -6.14 -36.82
N TRP A 499 30.72 -7.13 -37.00
CA TRP A 499 30.69 -8.01 -38.17
C TRP A 499 29.39 -8.81 -38.26
N GLU A 500 28.99 -9.46 -37.16
CA GLU A 500 27.76 -10.27 -37.11
C GLU A 500 26.49 -9.44 -37.37
N LEU A 501 26.48 -8.17 -36.94
CA LEU A 501 25.42 -7.21 -37.26
C LEU A 501 25.48 -6.78 -38.74
N ALA A 502 26.65 -6.45 -39.28
CA ALA A 502 26.79 -6.09 -40.69
C ALA A 502 26.33 -7.21 -41.63
N ASP A 503 26.71 -8.46 -41.34
CA ASP A 503 26.23 -9.65 -42.06
C ASP A 503 24.70 -9.77 -42.00
N ARG A 504 24.09 -9.50 -40.84
CA ARG A 504 22.63 -9.54 -40.63
C ARG A 504 21.90 -8.46 -41.43
N ILE A 505 22.41 -7.23 -41.44
CA ILE A 505 21.80 -6.09 -42.14
C ILE A 505 21.97 -6.20 -43.66
N GLU A 506 23.13 -6.64 -44.14
CA GLU A 506 23.38 -6.84 -45.59
C GLU A 506 22.59 -8.04 -46.14
N ALA A 507 22.33 -9.07 -45.32
CA ALA A 507 21.45 -10.19 -45.64
C ALA A 507 19.94 -9.89 -45.45
N HIS A 508 19.54 -8.64 -45.15
CA HIS A 508 18.13 -8.29 -44.92
C HIS A 508 17.27 -8.63 -46.16
N PRO A 509 16.04 -9.19 -46.01
CA PRO A 509 15.24 -9.68 -47.13
C PRO A 509 14.87 -8.66 -48.22
N SER A 510 15.02 -7.35 -47.97
CA SER A 510 14.85 -6.31 -48.99
C SER A 510 16.00 -6.27 -50.01
N GLY A 511 17.20 -6.73 -49.65
CA GLY A 511 18.39 -6.74 -50.53
C GLY A 511 18.91 -5.35 -50.91
N THR A 512 18.62 -4.32 -50.09
CA THR A 512 18.81 -2.90 -50.45
C THR A 512 20.04 -2.23 -49.83
N VAL A 513 20.79 -2.89 -48.95
CA VAL A 513 21.92 -2.28 -48.21
C VAL A 513 23.25 -2.79 -48.74
N CYS A 514 24.18 -1.88 -49.00
CA CYS A 514 25.58 -2.19 -49.26
C CYS A 514 26.41 -1.61 -48.10
N LEU A 515 27.24 -2.43 -47.46
CA LEU A 515 28.06 -2.01 -46.32
C LEU A 515 29.56 -2.00 -46.65
N GLU A 516 29.96 -1.85 -47.92
CA GLU A 516 31.37 -1.94 -48.34
C GLU A 516 32.29 -0.92 -47.63
N ASP A 517 31.83 0.32 -47.47
CA ASP A 517 32.56 1.37 -46.74
C ASP A 517 32.68 1.05 -45.24
N GLN A 518 31.58 0.62 -44.61
CA GLN A 518 31.53 0.26 -43.19
C GLN A 518 32.39 -0.98 -42.91
N ARG A 519 32.33 -2.01 -43.76
CA ARG A 519 33.17 -3.21 -43.68
C ARG A 519 34.65 -2.89 -43.89
N THR A 520 34.98 -1.90 -44.72
CA THR A 520 36.36 -1.45 -44.92
C THR A 520 36.90 -0.77 -43.65
N ARG A 521 36.15 0.19 -43.10
CA ARG A 521 36.47 0.80 -41.79
C ARG A 521 36.53 -0.22 -40.65
N LEU A 522 35.67 -1.23 -40.66
CA LEU A 522 35.64 -2.28 -39.63
C LEU A 522 36.93 -3.12 -39.64
N ARG A 523 37.49 -3.43 -40.82
CA ARG A 523 38.80 -4.12 -40.93
C ARG A 523 39.93 -3.28 -40.31
N GLU A 524 39.97 -1.97 -40.59
CA GLU A 524 40.99 -1.07 -40.03
C GLU A 524 40.90 -0.98 -38.49
N LEU A 525 39.68 -1.03 -37.93
CA LEU A 525 39.45 -1.07 -36.49
C LEU A 525 39.74 -2.45 -35.89
N GLU A 526 39.49 -3.53 -36.63
CA GLU A 526 39.81 -4.91 -36.25
C GLU A 526 41.32 -5.14 -36.16
N ASP A 527 42.09 -4.72 -37.16
CA ASP A 527 43.56 -4.80 -37.15
C ASP A 527 44.14 -4.06 -35.93
N ARG A 528 43.65 -2.84 -35.65
CA ARG A 528 44.04 -2.07 -34.46
C ARG A 528 43.63 -2.75 -33.15
N ALA A 529 42.44 -3.35 -33.08
CA ALA A 529 41.96 -4.08 -31.91
C ALA A 529 42.72 -5.41 -31.69
N ALA A 530 43.25 -6.02 -32.75
CA ALA A 530 44.10 -7.20 -32.67
C ALA A 530 45.45 -6.87 -32.00
N GLU A 531 46.04 -5.71 -32.30
CA GLU A 531 47.34 -5.28 -31.76
C GLU A 531 47.28 -4.82 -30.28
N LEU A 532 46.10 -4.58 -29.70
CA LEU A 532 45.96 -4.10 -28.33
C LEU A 532 46.55 -5.03 -27.26
N THR A 533 47.32 -4.41 -26.34
CA THR A 533 47.83 -5.04 -25.10
C THR A 533 47.22 -4.43 -23.83
N GLU A 534 46.62 -3.24 -23.92
CA GLU A 534 45.92 -2.54 -22.85
C GLU A 534 44.61 -1.89 -23.35
N SER A 535 43.78 -1.40 -22.43
CA SER A 535 42.47 -0.81 -22.77
C SER A 535 42.60 0.50 -23.56
N ASP A 536 41.95 0.58 -24.72
CA ASP A 536 41.84 1.80 -25.53
C ASP A 536 40.35 2.21 -25.64
N THR A 537 39.94 3.14 -24.77
CA THR A 537 38.57 3.67 -24.75
C THR A 537 38.24 4.50 -26.01
N PRO A 538 39.13 5.38 -26.52
CA PRO A 538 38.93 6.03 -27.83
C PRO A 538 38.70 5.06 -28.99
N LEU A 539 39.45 3.96 -29.10
CA LEU A 539 39.22 2.92 -30.12
C LEU A 539 37.87 2.22 -29.90
N TYR A 540 37.51 1.90 -28.65
CA TYR A 540 36.19 1.35 -28.34
C TYR A 540 35.05 2.26 -28.82
N PHE A 541 35.15 3.58 -28.60
CA PHE A 541 34.16 4.54 -29.08
C PHE A 541 34.10 4.62 -30.62
N GLN A 542 35.24 4.50 -31.33
CA GLN A 542 35.25 4.42 -32.80
C GLN A 542 34.53 3.16 -33.33
N ILE A 543 34.71 2.02 -32.65
CA ILE A 543 34.00 0.76 -32.97
C ILE A 543 32.50 0.91 -32.69
N ARG A 544 32.11 1.49 -31.55
CA ARG A 544 30.70 1.73 -31.22
C ARG A 544 30.01 2.71 -32.15
N GLU A 545 30.70 3.75 -32.59
CA GLU A 545 30.20 4.71 -33.58
C GLU A 545 29.95 4.04 -34.94
N LEU A 546 30.88 3.22 -35.42
CA LEU A 546 30.68 2.43 -36.64
C LEU A 546 29.56 1.37 -36.48
N LYS A 547 29.46 0.73 -35.32
CA LYS A 547 28.38 -0.22 -35.02
C LYS A 547 27.02 0.47 -35.01
N ARG A 548 26.93 1.66 -34.43
CA ARG A 548 25.73 2.51 -34.46
C ARG A 548 25.36 2.82 -35.91
N GLU A 549 26.30 3.30 -36.72
CA GLU A 549 26.11 3.57 -38.14
C GLU A 549 25.52 2.35 -38.89
N VAL A 550 26.12 1.16 -38.71
CA VAL A 550 25.60 -0.09 -39.30
C VAL A 550 24.18 -0.43 -38.81
N MET A 551 23.89 -0.26 -37.52
CA MET A 551 22.56 -0.52 -36.95
C MET A 551 21.49 0.41 -37.53
N PHE A 552 21.82 1.69 -37.76
CA PHE A 552 20.90 2.67 -38.33
C PHE A 552 20.75 2.60 -39.87
N LEU A 553 21.56 1.80 -40.54
CA LEU A 553 21.36 1.42 -41.96
C LEU A 553 20.36 0.24 -42.14
N ASN A 554 19.79 -0.29 -41.06
CA ASN A 554 18.79 -1.35 -41.11
C ASN A 554 17.50 -0.88 -41.84
N PRO A 555 17.05 -1.53 -42.94
CA PRO A 555 15.86 -1.11 -43.70
C PRO A 555 14.54 -1.13 -42.92
N VAL A 556 14.49 -1.76 -41.73
CA VAL A 556 13.33 -1.72 -40.84
C VAL A 556 13.14 -0.35 -40.15
N LEU A 557 14.15 0.53 -40.24
CA LEU A 557 14.17 1.89 -39.70
C LEU A 557 13.75 2.92 -40.77
N ASP A 558 12.64 2.66 -41.44
CA ASP A 558 12.00 3.55 -42.42
C ASP A 558 11.19 4.68 -41.75
N PHE A 559 11.72 5.23 -40.64
CA PHE A 559 11.15 6.33 -39.86
C PHE A 559 12.26 7.12 -39.17
N ASP A 560 12.02 8.42 -38.99
CA ASP A 560 12.94 9.37 -38.34
C ASP A 560 12.37 9.96 -37.03
N ARG A 561 11.07 9.75 -36.77
CA ARG A 561 10.35 10.27 -35.61
C ARG A 561 9.83 9.17 -34.70
N VAL A 562 9.89 9.40 -33.40
CA VAL A 562 9.42 8.49 -32.34
C VAL A 562 8.53 9.26 -31.38
N LEU A 563 7.31 8.75 -31.14
CA LEU A 563 6.46 9.18 -30.04
C LEU A 563 6.87 8.43 -28.77
N LEU A 564 6.92 9.11 -27.62
CA LEU A 564 7.20 8.50 -26.33
C LEU A 564 6.56 9.30 -25.17
N ILE A 565 6.51 8.68 -23.99
CA ILE A 565 6.22 9.36 -22.72
C ILE A 565 7.52 9.48 -21.92
N ASP A 566 7.79 10.66 -21.35
CA ASP A 566 8.80 10.86 -20.30
C ASP A 566 8.07 11.26 -19.00
N GLN A 567 8.10 10.40 -17.98
CA GLN A 567 7.30 10.60 -16.77
C GLN A 567 7.97 10.16 -15.47
N PRO A 568 7.69 10.83 -14.33
CA PRO A 568 8.11 10.34 -13.02
C PRO A 568 7.49 8.97 -12.73
N TYR A 569 8.10 8.21 -11.82
CA TYR A 569 7.39 7.06 -11.27
C TYR A 569 6.14 7.52 -10.47
N PRO A 570 5.06 6.72 -10.47
CA PRO A 570 3.98 6.80 -9.51
C PRO A 570 4.49 6.84 -8.06
N GLN A 571 3.69 7.36 -7.13
CA GLN A 571 4.05 7.44 -5.72
C GLN A 571 2.91 7.02 -4.80
N GLY A 572 3.30 6.41 -3.69
CA GLY A 572 2.41 5.95 -2.64
C GLY A 572 3.19 5.27 -1.53
N ARG A 573 2.61 5.17 -0.33
CA ARG A 573 3.20 4.46 0.83
C ARG A 573 3.01 2.92 0.80
N GLU A 574 2.69 2.33 -0.36
CA GLU A 574 2.33 0.91 -0.47
C GLU A 574 3.48 0.02 -0.91
N TRP A 575 3.22 -1.29 -0.81
CA TRP A 575 3.79 -2.31 -1.67
C TRP A 575 3.56 -1.96 -3.15
N GLN A 576 4.62 -1.99 -3.94
CA GLN A 576 4.53 -1.73 -5.37
C GLN A 576 3.74 -2.86 -6.02
N HIS A 577 2.68 -2.54 -6.78
CA HIS A 577 1.80 -3.53 -7.40
C HIS A 577 1.39 -3.09 -8.81
N GLU A 578 1.36 -4.05 -9.72
CA GLU A 578 1.16 -3.84 -11.15
C GLU A 578 -0.20 -3.20 -11.56
N THR A 579 -1.28 -3.36 -10.79
CA THR A 579 -2.58 -2.73 -11.10
C THR A 579 -2.70 -1.32 -10.54
N ARG A 580 -2.26 -1.11 -9.29
CA ARG A 580 -2.54 0.13 -8.55
C ARG A 580 -1.86 1.36 -9.13
N HIS A 581 -0.66 1.22 -9.70
CA HIS A 581 0.10 2.34 -10.22
C HIS A 581 -0.48 2.97 -11.50
N ARG A 582 -1.54 2.37 -12.06
CA ARG A 582 -2.33 2.89 -13.18
C ARG A 582 -3.58 3.67 -12.74
N LEU A 583 -3.98 3.56 -11.46
CA LEU A 583 -5.14 4.26 -10.92
C LEU A 583 -4.76 5.69 -10.56
N GLY A 584 -5.66 6.64 -10.81
CA GLY A 584 -5.35 8.06 -10.69
C GLY A 584 -4.95 8.53 -9.29
N TYR A 585 -5.17 7.69 -8.27
CA TYR A 585 -4.69 7.94 -6.91
C TYR A 585 -3.21 7.64 -6.66
N GLN A 586 -2.48 7.00 -7.58
CA GLN A 586 -1.02 6.82 -7.52
C GLN A 586 -0.26 7.79 -8.45
N ALA A 587 -0.99 8.57 -9.25
CA ALA A 587 -0.44 9.45 -10.26
C ALA A 587 0.39 10.60 -9.66
N VAL A 588 1.42 11.04 -10.39
CA VAL A 588 2.37 12.07 -9.95
C VAL A 588 2.59 13.05 -11.10
N PRO A 589 2.22 14.33 -10.93
CA PRO A 589 2.37 15.31 -12.01
C PRO A 589 3.83 15.52 -12.39
N GLY A 590 4.05 15.81 -13.68
CA GLY A 590 5.39 16.04 -14.25
C GLY A 590 5.67 15.22 -15.51
N GLY A 591 4.71 14.39 -15.96
CA GLY A 591 4.83 13.67 -17.22
C GLY A 591 4.78 14.57 -18.45
N ARG A 592 5.30 14.05 -19.56
CA ARG A 592 5.32 14.69 -20.89
C ARG A 592 5.07 13.66 -21.99
N LEU A 593 4.24 14.02 -22.97
CA LEU A 593 4.08 13.30 -24.23
C LEU A 593 4.92 14.02 -25.30
N LEU A 594 5.94 13.33 -25.80
CA LEU A 594 7.00 13.90 -26.64
C LEU A 594 7.08 13.20 -28.00
N ILE A 595 7.39 13.98 -29.04
CA ILE A 595 7.95 13.47 -30.30
C ILE A 595 9.45 13.79 -30.28
N LEU A 596 10.29 12.78 -30.52
CA LEU A 596 11.70 12.92 -30.87
C LEU A 596 11.86 12.78 -32.39
N GLU A 597 12.57 13.70 -33.03
CA GLU A 597 12.90 13.69 -34.46
C GLU A 597 14.42 13.63 -34.65
N GLY A 598 14.89 12.60 -35.36
CA GLY A 598 16.27 12.14 -35.32
C GLY A 598 16.44 11.06 -34.25
N LEU A 599 16.84 9.85 -34.66
CA LEU A 599 16.89 8.66 -33.81
C LEU A 599 18.14 8.63 -32.89
N GLY A 600 18.33 9.68 -32.08
CA GLY A 600 19.46 9.81 -31.17
C GLY A 600 19.29 10.90 -30.11
N PRO A 601 20.21 10.99 -29.13
CA PRO A 601 20.12 11.96 -28.03
C PRO A 601 20.18 13.44 -28.47
N ASP A 602 20.71 13.70 -29.66
CA ASP A 602 20.75 14.99 -30.35
C ASP A 602 19.47 15.35 -31.12
N GLY A 603 18.48 14.45 -31.13
CA GLY A 603 17.21 14.66 -31.83
C GLY A 603 16.39 15.83 -31.29
N ARG A 604 15.58 16.42 -32.17
CA ARG A 604 14.68 17.53 -31.86
C ARG A 604 13.46 17.03 -31.10
N LEU A 605 13.22 17.55 -29.90
CA LEU A 605 12.02 17.29 -29.12
C LEU A 605 10.89 18.27 -29.47
N THR A 606 9.67 17.74 -29.55
CA THR A 606 8.42 18.50 -29.57
C THR A 606 7.51 17.97 -28.47
N GLN A 607 7.05 18.84 -27.57
CA GLN A 607 6.06 18.49 -26.55
C GLN A 607 4.65 18.67 -27.12
N LEU A 608 3.88 17.58 -27.19
CA LEU A 608 2.47 17.62 -27.57
C LEU A 608 1.60 18.00 -26.37
N MET A 609 1.88 17.35 -25.24
CA MET A 609 1.15 17.50 -23.98
C MET A 609 2.10 17.36 -22.77
N PRO A 610 1.76 17.97 -21.63
CA PRO A 610 0.57 18.79 -21.41
C PRO A 610 0.72 20.21 -21.96
N GLN A 611 -0.41 20.87 -22.20
CA GLN A 611 -0.49 22.28 -22.61
C GLN A 611 -0.97 23.13 -21.43
N ALA A 612 -0.34 24.29 -21.22
CA ALA A 612 -0.68 25.17 -20.09
C ALA A 612 -2.16 25.61 -20.15
N PRO A 613 -2.90 25.64 -19.03
CA PRO A 613 -2.43 25.50 -17.64
C PRO A 613 -2.39 24.05 -17.10
N LEU A 614 -2.56 23.03 -17.94
CA LEU A 614 -2.58 21.64 -17.49
C LEU A 614 -1.17 21.12 -17.16
N HIS A 615 -1.12 20.31 -16.11
CA HIS A 615 0.02 19.53 -15.64
C HIS A 615 -0.53 18.20 -15.13
N GLY A 616 0.19 17.09 -15.25
CA GLY A 616 -0.39 15.79 -14.91
C GLY A 616 0.50 14.59 -15.21
N SER A 617 -0.13 13.42 -15.26
CA SER A 617 0.48 12.12 -15.52
C SER A 617 -0.09 11.50 -16.78
N PHE A 618 0.71 10.71 -17.50
CA PHE A 618 0.25 10.00 -18.68
C PHE A 618 0.14 8.51 -18.42
N TRP A 619 -0.68 7.85 -19.22
CA TRP A 619 -0.68 6.40 -19.32
C TRP A 619 -0.85 6.03 -20.79
N ARG A 620 0.10 5.24 -21.31
CA ARG A 620 0.14 4.56 -22.62
C ARG A 620 -0.56 5.25 -23.83
N PRO A 621 0.18 5.62 -24.90
CA PRO A 621 -0.40 6.12 -26.15
C PRO A 621 -0.65 5.02 -27.21
N ASP A 622 -1.46 5.35 -28.22
CA ASP A 622 -1.52 4.71 -29.53
C ASP A 622 -1.55 5.76 -30.67
N ILE A 623 -1.14 5.35 -31.87
CA ILE A 623 -1.01 6.23 -33.05
C ILE A 623 -2.04 5.83 -34.11
N SER A 624 -2.72 6.79 -34.72
CA SER A 624 -3.69 6.55 -35.80
C SER A 624 -3.06 5.84 -37.01
N PHE A 625 -3.85 5.14 -37.82
CA PHE A 625 -3.32 4.36 -38.95
C PHE A 625 -2.61 5.23 -40.01
N ASP A 626 -2.97 6.50 -40.15
CA ASP A 626 -2.33 7.48 -41.03
C ASP A 626 -1.11 8.21 -40.39
N GLY A 627 -0.82 7.94 -39.11
CA GLY A 627 0.25 8.58 -38.37
C GLY A 627 0.06 10.07 -38.10
N GLN A 628 -1.17 10.60 -38.18
CA GLN A 628 -1.47 12.04 -38.00
C GLN A 628 -2.05 12.40 -36.63
N ARG A 629 -2.50 11.41 -35.83
CA ARG A 629 -3.10 11.63 -34.51
C ARG A 629 -2.54 10.69 -33.45
N VAL A 630 -2.54 11.17 -32.22
CA VAL A 630 -2.15 10.42 -31.02
C VAL A 630 -3.33 10.34 -30.08
N LEU A 631 -3.67 9.12 -29.69
CA LEU A 631 -4.68 8.81 -28.68
C LEU A 631 -3.93 8.37 -27.41
N PHE A 632 -4.30 8.89 -26.24
CA PHE A 632 -3.56 8.65 -25.01
C PHE A 632 -4.46 8.77 -23.78
N SER A 633 -4.10 8.09 -22.69
CA SER A 633 -4.69 8.34 -21.37
C SER A 633 -3.87 9.40 -20.63
N TYR A 634 -4.54 10.36 -20.00
CA TYR A 634 -3.94 11.44 -19.23
C TYR A 634 -4.81 11.77 -18.03
N GLN A 635 -4.17 11.97 -16.88
CA GLN A 635 -4.80 12.55 -15.70
C GLN A 635 -4.22 13.94 -15.51
N PRO A 636 -5.00 15.02 -15.68
CA PRO A 636 -4.61 16.33 -15.19
C PRO A 636 -4.62 16.31 -13.66
N HIS A 637 -3.67 16.99 -13.03
CA HIS A 637 -3.50 17.01 -11.57
C HIS A 637 -4.73 17.50 -10.80
N ASN A 638 -5.60 18.27 -11.48
CA ASN A 638 -6.85 18.80 -10.93
C ASN A 638 -8.06 17.88 -11.17
N GLU A 639 -7.84 16.61 -11.53
CA GLU A 639 -8.87 15.56 -11.60
C GLU A 639 -8.39 14.29 -10.86
N LYS A 640 -9.35 13.46 -10.38
CA LYS A 640 -9.06 12.27 -9.54
C LYS A 640 -8.75 10.99 -10.34
N ALA A 641 -8.89 11.02 -11.67
CA ALA A 641 -8.85 9.84 -12.53
C ALA A 641 -8.16 10.12 -13.87
N PHE A 642 -7.70 9.05 -14.55
CA PHE A 642 -7.25 9.12 -15.94
C PHE A 642 -8.43 9.18 -16.92
N HIS A 643 -8.30 10.01 -17.95
CA HIS A 643 -9.26 10.11 -19.05
C HIS A 643 -8.58 9.97 -20.41
N LEU A 644 -9.36 9.66 -21.44
CA LEU A 644 -8.86 9.52 -22.80
C LEU A 644 -8.83 10.88 -23.51
N TYR A 645 -7.76 11.12 -24.28
CA TYR A 645 -7.56 12.32 -25.09
C TYR A 645 -7.02 11.98 -26.47
N GLU A 646 -7.38 12.79 -27.47
CA GLU A 646 -6.85 12.76 -28.83
C GLU A 646 -6.16 14.10 -29.14
N ILE A 647 -5.05 14.08 -29.87
CA ILE A 647 -4.35 15.29 -30.34
C ILE A 647 -3.72 15.06 -31.73
N GLY A 648 -3.60 16.11 -32.54
CA GLY A 648 -2.80 16.11 -33.75
C GLY A 648 -1.29 15.99 -33.45
N VAL A 649 -0.53 15.37 -34.35
CA VAL A 649 0.94 15.22 -34.22
C VAL A 649 1.72 16.55 -34.35
N ASP A 650 1.04 17.63 -34.69
CA ASP A 650 1.53 19.01 -34.68
C ASP A 650 1.17 19.78 -33.39
N GLY A 651 0.46 19.14 -32.46
CA GLY A 651 -0.02 19.74 -31.21
C GLY A 651 -1.38 20.45 -31.31
N SER A 652 -2.04 20.41 -32.47
CA SER A 652 -3.38 20.98 -32.69
C SER A 652 -4.51 20.03 -32.31
N ASP A 653 -5.76 20.51 -32.35
CA ASP A 653 -6.99 19.73 -32.21
C ASP A 653 -7.04 18.80 -30.97
N LEU A 654 -6.51 19.26 -29.82
CA LEU A 654 -6.62 18.56 -28.54
C LEU A 654 -8.09 18.39 -28.13
N ARG A 655 -8.50 17.15 -27.87
CA ARG A 655 -9.86 16.77 -27.42
C ARG A 655 -9.77 15.86 -26.21
N GLN A 656 -10.56 16.13 -25.17
CA GLN A 656 -10.90 15.12 -24.16
C GLN A 656 -12.07 14.28 -24.71
N LEU A 657 -11.96 12.95 -24.60
CA LEU A 657 -12.95 12.00 -25.11
C LEU A 657 -13.78 11.36 -23.99
N THR A 658 -13.23 11.22 -22.78
CA THR A 658 -13.96 10.67 -21.63
C THR A 658 -13.83 11.57 -20.39
N ASP A 659 -14.79 11.47 -19.47
CA ASP A 659 -14.81 12.22 -18.22
C ASP A 659 -15.45 11.42 -17.06
N GLY A 660 -15.55 12.05 -15.89
CA GLY A 660 -16.23 11.52 -14.72
C GLY A 660 -15.28 10.98 -13.65
N ILE A 661 -15.76 10.02 -12.86
CA ILE A 661 -15.02 9.48 -11.69
C ILE A 661 -14.25 8.19 -11.98
N TYR A 662 -14.00 7.90 -13.26
CA TYR A 662 -13.50 6.61 -13.72
C TYR A 662 -12.14 6.75 -14.39
N ASP A 663 -11.18 5.94 -13.95
CA ASP A 663 -9.94 5.73 -14.69
C ASP A 663 -10.25 4.98 -15.99
N ASP A 664 -10.03 5.66 -17.12
CA ASP A 664 -10.03 5.14 -18.48
C ASP A 664 -8.58 5.17 -19.02
N LEU A 665 -8.09 4.02 -19.50
CA LEU A 665 -6.66 3.72 -19.66
C LEU A 665 -6.38 2.86 -20.90
N ASP A 666 -5.12 2.80 -21.33
CA ASP A 666 -4.63 1.90 -22.39
C ASP A 666 -5.39 1.99 -23.74
N PRO A 667 -5.75 3.18 -24.25
CA PRO A 667 -6.59 3.27 -25.43
C PRO A 667 -5.86 2.80 -26.71
N ILE A 668 -6.61 2.19 -27.62
CA ILE A 668 -6.16 1.79 -28.97
C ILE A 668 -7.19 2.16 -30.03
N TYR A 669 -6.72 2.48 -31.24
CA TYR A 669 -7.58 2.59 -32.43
C TYR A 669 -7.94 1.21 -32.97
N LEU A 670 -9.22 0.98 -33.25
CA LEU A 670 -9.72 -0.22 -33.92
C LEU A 670 -9.80 -0.02 -35.45
N PRO A 671 -9.74 -1.08 -36.28
CA PRO A 671 -9.78 -0.97 -37.74
C PRO A 671 -11.04 -0.30 -38.31
N ASP A 672 -12.14 -0.33 -37.55
CA ASP A 672 -13.46 0.24 -37.83
C ASP A 672 -13.62 1.66 -37.25
N ASP A 673 -12.50 2.34 -36.98
CA ASP A 673 -12.38 3.71 -36.47
C ASP A 673 -12.88 3.94 -35.02
N HIS A 674 -13.48 2.93 -34.37
CA HIS A 674 -13.84 2.97 -32.95
C HIS A 674 -12.59 2.93 -32.04
N ILE A 675 -12.80 3.24 -30.75
CA ILE A 675 -11.74 3.19 -29.73
C ILE A 675 -12.02 2.03 -28.76
N MET A 676 -10.99 1.27 -28.38
CA MET A 676 -11.05 0.29 -27.29
C MET A 676 -10.06 0.65 -26.19
N PHE A 677 -10.44 0.47 -24.93
CA PHE A 677 -9.67 0.90 -23.76
C PHE A 677 -9.97 0.05 -22.52
N SER A 678 -9.08 0.08 -21.53
CA SER A 678 -9.28 -0.45 -20.17
C SER A 678 -10.05 0.58 -19.33
N THR A 679 -11.06 0.20 -18.55
CA THR A 679 -11.81 1.14 -17.71
C THR A 679 -12.24 0.57 -16.35
N THR A 680 -12.37 1.45 -15.36
CA THR A 680 -12.95 1.17 -14.04
C THR A 680 -14.48 1.35 -13.98
N ARG A 681 -15.14 1.78 -15.07
CA ARG A 681 -16.61 1.93 -15.20
C ARG A 681 -17.39 0.65 -14.89
N GLY A 682 -16.75 -0.52 -14.89
CA GLY A 682 -17.34 -1.78 -14.45
C GLY A 682 -17.67 -1.88 -12.94
N HIS A 683 -17.19 -0.94 -12.11
CA HIS A 683 -17.27 -0.94 -10.63
C HIS A 683 -16.76 -2.22 -9.95
N THR A 684 -15.99 -3.05 -10.64
CA THR A 684 -15.46 -4.31 -10.08
C THR A 684 -14.24 -4.04 -9.18
N TYR A 685 -14.07 -4.84 -8.12
CA TYR A 685 -12.86 -4.86 -7.28
C TYR A 685 -12.16 -6.22 -7.37
N VAL A 686 -10.83 -6.22 -7.38
CA VAL A 686 -10.01 -7.45 -7.40
C VAL A 686 -10.28 -8.35 -6.17
N ARG A 687 -10.09 -9.67 -6.28
CA ARG A 687 -10.27 -10.60 -5.13
C ARG A 687 -9.06 -10.73 -4.19
N CYS A 688 -7.87 -10.29 -4.60
CA CYS A 688 -6.64 -10.36 -3.80
C CYS A 688 -6.22 -9.01 -3.18
N MET A 689 -5.13 -9.01 -2.38
CA MET A 689 -4.38 -7.82 -1.92
C MET A 689 -5.10 -6.84 -0.96
N PRO A 690 -4.70 -5.56 -0.83
CA PRO A 690 -5.54 -4.47 -0.34
C PRO A 690 -6.47 -3.95 -1.46
N PRO A 691 -7.61 -3.32 -1.13
CA PRO A 691 -8.69 -3.16 -2.10
C PRO A 691 -8.36 -2.26 -3.28
N THR A 692 -8.57 -2.77 -4.49
CA THR A 692 -8.16 -2.14 -5.75
C THR A 692 -9.27 -2.32 -6.77
N ASN A 693 -9.53 -1.30 -7.59
CA ASN A 693 -10.47 -1.41 -8.70
C ASN A 693 -9.90 -2.36 -9.78
N ALA A 694 -10.75 -3.22 -10.32
CA ALA A 694 -10.40 -4.07 -11.45
C ALA A 694 -10.79 -3.38 -12.77
N PHE A 695 -9.91 -3.48 -13.75
CA PHE A 695 -10.12 -2.93 -15.09
C PHE A 695 -10.89 -3.90 -15.97
N VAL A 696 -11.75 -3.39 -16.85
CA VAL A 696 -12.43 -4.17 -17.88
C VAL A 696 -12.31 -3.46 -19.21
N LEU A 697 -12.27 -4.23 -20.30
CA LEU A 697 -12.26 -3.63 -21.65
C LEU A 697 -13.62 -3.01 -22.00
N ALA A 698 -13.58 -1.81 -22.58
CA ALA A 698 -14.71 -1.08 -23.15
C ALA A 698 -14.41 -0.64 -24.59
N ARG A 699 -15.47 -0.41 -25.38
CA ARG A 699 -15.43 0.18 -26.73
C ARG A 699 -16.36 1.39 -26.77
N CYS A 700 -15.96 2.45 -27.48
CA CYS A 700 -16.77 3.63 -27.72
C CYS A 700 -16.61 4.13 -29.15
N ASP A 701 -17.49 5.06 -29.55
CA ASP A 701 -17.43 5.76 -30.82
C ASP A 701 -16.18 6.67 -30.89
N PRO A 702 -15.75 7.13 -32.10
CA PRO A 702 -14.53 7.94 -32.28
C PRO A 702 -14.54 9.31 -31.58
N ASP A 703 -15.69 9.70 -31.01
CA ASP A 703 -15.84 10.93 -30.22
C ASP A 703 -15.89 10.70 -28.70
N GLY A 704 -15.86 9.45 -28.25
CA GLY A 704 -15.91 9.06 -26.85
C GLY A 704 -17.29 8.66 -26.32
N ASN A 705 -18.36 8.87 -27.08
CA ASN A 705 -19.74 8.56 -26.68
C ASN A 705 -20.07 7.05 -26.81
N ASP A 706 -21.21 6.66 -26.23
CA ASP A 706 -21.78 5.31 -26.31
C ASP A 706 -20.76 4.23 -25.88
N ILE A 707 -20.36 4.29 -24.61
CA ILE A 707 -19.32 3.45 -24.02
C ILE A 707 -19.92 2.09 -23.63
N TYR A 708 -19.56 1.03 -24.35
CA TYR A 708 -19.98 -0.35 -24.07
C TYR A 708 -18.90 -1.16 -23.34
N LEU A 709 -19.28 -1.84 -22.25
CA LEU A 709 -18.39 -2.77 -21.54
C LEU A 709 -18.33 -4.12 -22.27
N VAL A 710 -17.25 -4.39 -23.00
CA VAL A 710 -17.07 -5.61 -23.79
C VAL A 710 -16.45 -6.78 -23.01
N SER A 711 -15.76 -6.51 -21.89
CA SER A 711 -15.31 -7.57 -20.98
C SER A 711 -16.33 -7.94 -19.90
N ARG A 712 -16.39 -9.24 -19.63
CA ARG A 712 -17.28 -9.89 -18.65
C ARG A 712 -16.53 -10.34 -17.39
N ASN A 713 -15.21 -10.10 -17.29
CA ASN A 713 -14.37 -10.60 -16.21
C ASN A 713 -14.73 -9.96 -14.84
N ASN A 714 -14.46 -10.72 -13.77
CA ASN A 714 -14.50 -10.29 -12.38
C ASN A 714 -13.12 -9.83 -11.87
N GLU A 715 -12.06 -10.13 -12.61
CA GLU A 715 -10.70 -9.66 -12.40
C GLU A 715 -10.26 -8.76 -13.57
N PRO A 716 -9.10 -8.10 -13.47
CA PRO A 716 -8.60 -7.22 -14.53
C PRO A 716 -8.43 -7.89 -15.90
N ASP A 717 -9.03 -7.29 -16.92
CA ASP A 717 -8.67 -7.41 -18.34
C ASP A 717 -8.11 -6.05 -18.79
N TYR A 718 -6.85 -5.98 -19.22
CA TYR A 718 -6.16 -4.71 -19.52
C TYR A 718 -5.09 -4.81 -20.62
N LEU A 719 -4.41 -3.69 -20.92
CA LEU A 719 -3.36 -3.57 -21.93
C LEU A 719 -3.79 -4.13 -23.32
N PRO A 720 -4.96 -3.74 -23.87
CA PRO A 720 -5.38 -4.16 -25.20
C PRO A 720 -4.39 -3.69 -26.27
N SER A 721 -4.15 -4.50 -27.30
CA SER A 721 -3.29 -4.20 -28.43
C SER A 721 -3.84 -4.85 -29.70
N LEU A 722 -3.76 -4.17 -30.83
CA LEU A 722 -4.30 -4.67 -32.09
C LEU A 722 -3.36 -5.69 -32.74
N MET A 723 -3.91 -6.80 -33.22
CA MET A 723 -3.19 -7.86 -33.94
C MET A 723 -3.23 -7.64 -35.47
N ASN A 724 -2.28 -8.26 -36.17
CA ASN A 724 -2.20 -8.25 -37.64
C ASN A 724 -3.48 -8.79 -38.34
N ASP A 725 -4.28 -9.62 -37.65
CA ASP A 725 -5.52 -10.21 -38.17
C ASP A 725 -6.79 -9.42 -37.82
N GLY A 726 -6.66 -8.28 -37.13
CA GLY A 726 -7.78 -7.42 -36.71
C GLY A 726 -8.40 -7.76 -35.36
N ARG A 727 -7.97 -8.83 -34.68
CA ARG A 727 -8.34 -9.10 -33.28
C ARG A 727 -7.58 -8.18 -32.32
N VAL A 728 -8.08 -8.05 -31.10
CA VAL A 728 -7.38 -7.40 -29.99
C VAL A 728 -6.78 -8.48 -29.09
N ILE A 729 -5.48 -8.41 -28.81
CA ILE A 729 -4.81 -9.19 -27.76
C ILE A 729 -4.72 -8.35 -26.48
N TYR A 730 -4.88 -8.96 -25.31
CA TYR A 730 -4.86 -8.29 -24.01
C TYR A 730 -4.41 -9.25 -22.90
N THR A 731 -4.06 -8.70 -21.74
CA THR A 731 -3.70 -9.46 -20.55
C THR A 731 -4.93 -9.67 -19.67
N ARG A 732 -5.14 -10.90 -19.19
CA ARG A 732 -6.24 -11.26 -18.29
C ARG A 732 -5.71 -11.91 -17.01
N TRP A 733 -6.17 -11.41 -15.88
CA TRP A 733 -6.14 -12.12 -14.59
C TRP A 733 -7.16 -13.25 -14.56
N GLU A 734 -6.75 -14.45 -14.12
CA GLU A 734 -7.63 -15.63 -14.07
C GLU A 734 -7.49 -16.45 -12.77
N TYR A 735 -8.34 -16.11 -11.79
CA TYR A 735 -8.46 -16.82 -10.51
C TYR A 735 -9.72 -17.72 -10.42
N THR A 736 -10.40 -18.03 -11.52
CA THR A 736 -11.64 -18.83 -11.50
C THR A 736 -11.36 -20.27 -11.09
N ASP A 737 -11.80 -20.64 -9.89
CA ASP A 737 -11.44 -21.88 -9.19
C ASP A 737 -9.93 -22.17 -9.25
N LYS A 738 -9.10 -21.13 -9.08
CA LYS A 738 -7.62 -21.14 -9.07
C LYS A 738 -7.14 -20.27 -7.90
N PRO A 739 -5.94 -20.51 -7.34
CA PRO A 739 -5.44 -19.68 -6.24
C PRO A 739 -5.33 -18.20 -6.61
N LEU A 740 -5.52 -17.33 -5.63
CA LEU A 740 -5.52 -15.86 -5.79
C LEU A 740 -4.14 -15.23 -6.05
N TRP A 741 -3.15 -15.99 -6.53
CA TRP A 741 -1.77 -15.52 -6.67
C TRP A 741 -1.56 -14.71 -7.95
N ARG A 742 -1.03 -15.29 -9.04
CA ARG A 742 -0.38 -14.48 -10.10
C ARG A 742 -0.64 -14.91 -11.55
N ALA A 743 -1.61 -15.79 -11.84
CA ALA A 743 -1.88 -16.21 -13.23
C ALA A 743 -2.47 -15.08 -14.09
N GLN A 744 -1.65 -14.50 -14.97
CA GLN A 744 -2.00 -13.37 -15.84
C GLN A 744 -1.52 -13.60 -17.27
N GLY A 745 -2.30 -14.38 -18.01
CA GLY A 745 -1.99 -14.82 -19.38
C GLY A 745 -2.53 -13.91 -20.47
N LEU A 746 -2.19 -14.24 -21.72
CA LEU A 746 -2.64 -13.51 -22.92
C LEU A 746 -3.94 -14.11 -23.49
N TRP A 747 -4.87 -13.23 -23.85
CA TRP A 747 -6.16 -13.56 -24.43
C TRP A 747 -6.45 -12.70 -25.65
N THR A 748 -7.35 -13.16 -26.52
CA THR A 748 -7.83 -12.40 -27.67
C THR A 748 -9.33 -12.21 -27.64
N VAL A 749 -9.81 -11.14 -28.27
CA VAL A 749 -11.22 -10.81 -28.47
C VAL A 749 -11.38 -10.12 -29.83
N ASN A 750 -12.56 -10.22 -30.45
CA ASN A 750 -12.88 -9.39 -31.61
C ASN A 750 -13.11 -7.92 -31.18
N PRO A 751 -12.98 -6.93 -32.08
CA PRO A 751 -13.30 -5.52 -31.80
C PRO A 751 -14.67 -5.31 -31.14
N ASP A 752 -15.68 -6.08 -31.54
CA ASP A 752 -17.06 -6.04 -31.01
C ASP A 752 -17.27 -6.78 -29.67
N GLY A 753 -16.20 -7.30 -29.04
CA GLY A 753 -16.29 -8.06 -27.78
C GLY A 753 -16.66 -9.55 -27.93
N THR A 754 -16.98 -10.02 -29.14
CA THR A 754 -17.29 -11.43 -29.41
C THR A 754 -16.02 -12.30 -29.41
N GLN A 755 -16.20 -13.62 -29.34
CA GLN A 755 -15.11 -14.59 -29.55
C GLN A 755 -13.88 -14.42 -28.64
N VAL A 756 -14.10 -14.05 -27.37
CA VAL A 756 -13.06 -14.12 -26.31
C VAL A 756 -12.41 -15.51 -26.27
N GLN A 757 -11.09 -15.62 -26.44
CA GLN A 757 -10.34 -16.88 -26.49
C GLN A 757 -8.97 -16.75 -25.79
N THR A 758 -8.47 -17.84 -25.18
CA THR A 758 -7.10 -17.88 -24.67
C THR A 758 -6.12 -17.78 -25.85
N PHE A 759 -5.13 -16.89 -25.75
CA PHE A 759 -4.01 -16.85 -26.69
C PHE A 759 -2.82 -17.66 -26.16
N TRP A 760 -2.45 -17.48 -24.90
CA TRP A 760 -1.41 -18.28 -24.23
C TRP A 760 -1.47 -18.14 -22.69
N GLY A 761 -1.10 -19.20 -21.96
CA GLY A 761 -0.75 -19.13 -20.54
C GLY A 761 -1.86 -19.45 -19.52
N ASN A 762 -3.08 -19.80 -19.92
CA ASN A 762 -4.21 -20.02 -19.01
C ASN A 762 -3.99 -21.15 -17.95
N GLN A 763 -3.07 -22.09 -18.21
CA GLN A 763 -2.65 -23.13 -17.27
C GLN A 763 -1.14 -23.05 -16.95
N SER A 764 -0.55 -21.85 -17.06
CA SER A 764 0.87 -21.58 -16.80
C SER A 764 1.07 -20.49 -15.74
N VAL A 765 2.20 -20.54 -15.04
CA VAL A 765 2.68 -19.50 -14.10
C VAL A 765 4.10 -19.05 -14.45
N TRP A 766 4.55 -19.34 -15.67
CA TRP A 766 5.91 -19.10 -16.12
C TRP A 766 5.93 -18.54 -17.56
N PRO A 767 6.06 -17.21 -17.74
CA PRO A 767 5.98 -16.17 -16.71
C PRO A 767 4.60 -16.12 -16.05
N ASP A 768 4.55 -15.56 -14.84
CA ASP A 768 3.31 -15.30 -14.11
C ASP A 768 2.50 -14.17 -14.75
N LEU A 769 3.17 -13.07 -15.12
CA LEU A 769 2.53 -11.86 -15.66
C LEU A 769 3.14 -11.39 -16.98
N MET A 770 2.31 -11.35 -18.02
CA MET A 770 2.64 -10.94 -19.37
C MET A 770 2.00 -9.57 -19.68
N LYS A 771 2.79 -8.50 -19.79
CA LYS A 771 2.35 -7.13 -20.09
C LYS A 771 2.73 -6.70 -21.51
N ASP A 772 2.07 -5.64 -21.99
CA ASP A 772 2.48 -4.86 -23.18
C ASP A 772 2.66 -5.71 -24.46
N ALA A 773 1.82 -6.74 -24.62
CA ALA A 773 1.90 -7.66 -25.75
C ALA A 773 1.57 -6.94 -27.06
N ARG A 774 2.47 -7.02 -28.05
CA ARG A 774 2.30 -6.46 -29.40
C ARG A 774 2.57 -7.52 -30.46
N ALA A 775 1.77 -7.53 -31.52
CA ALA A 775 2.00 -8.41 -32.67
C ALA A 775 3.28 -8.02 -33.41
N ILE A 776 4.12 -9.00 -33.73
CA ILE A 776 5.28 -8.79 -34.57
C ILE A 776 4.79 -8.56 -36.01
N PRO A 777 5.21 -7.48 -36.71
CA PRO A 777 4.70 -7.16 -38.04
C PRO A 777 4.81 -8.33 -39.04
N GLY A 778 3.71 -8.64 -39.72
CA GLY A 778 3.64 -9.74 -40.70
C GLY A 778 3.65 -11.16 -40.10
N SER A 779 3.67 -11.30 -38.77
CA SER A 779 3.79 -12.57 -38.05
C SER A 779 2.51 -12.94 -37.27
N ARG A 780 2.41 -14.20 -36.84
CA ARG A 780 1.44 -14.64 -35.81
C ARG A 780 2.00 -14.55 -34.40
N ARG A 781 3.31 -14.32 -34.27
CA ARG A 781 4.03 -14.18 -33.01
C ARG A 781 3.77 -12.83 -32.35
N VAL A 782 3.85 -12.79 -31.03
CA VAL A 782 3.71 -11.56 -30.24
C VAL A 782 4.90 -11.39 -29.31
N MET A 783 5.40 -10.17 -29.18
CA MET A 783 6.45 -9.78 -28.24
C MET A 783 5.81 -9.13 -27.01
N PHE A 784 6.33 -9.39 -25.81
CA PHE A 784 5.73 -8.94 -24.55
C PHE A 784 6.78 -8.69 -23.45
N THR A 785 6.39 -8.02 -22.36
CA THR A 785 7.19 -7.93 -21.12
C THR A 785 6.69 -8.92 -20.07
N GLY A 786 7.50 -9.91 -19.71
CA GLY A 786 7.29 -10.76 -18.54
C GLY A 786 7.68 -9.99 -17.28
N SER A 787 6.70 -9.48 -16.52
CA SER A 787 6.87 -8.48 -15.46
C SER A 787 6.44 -9.01 -14.10
N ALA A 788 6.96 -8.45 -13.00
CA ALA A 788 6.60 -8.89 -11.66
C ALA A 788 5.19 -8.41 -11.27
N HIS A 789 4.44 -9.26 -10.55
CA HIS A 789 3.13 -8.91 -9.97
C HIS A 789 3.23 -7.76 -8.93
N HIS A 790 4.22 -7.84 -8.04
CA HIS A 790 4.53 -6.83 -7.02
C HIS A 790 5.65 -5.87 -7.46
N ASN A 791 5.60 -5.42 -8.71
CA ASN A 791 6.33 -4.26 -9.20
C ASN A 791 5.48 -3.48 -10.21
N TRP A 792 5.89 -2.27 -10.54
CA TRP A 792 5.23 -1.44 -11.54
C TRP A 792 5.70 -1.80 -12.96
N PHE A 793 7.01 -1.71 -13.20
CA PHE A 793 7.61 -1.74 -14.54
C PHE A 793 8.74 -2.77 -14.73
N THR A 794 9.23 -3.44 -13.68
CA THR A 794 10.31 -4.42 -13.79
C THR A 794 9.88 -5.68 -14.56
N GLY A 795 10.69 -6.11 -15.54
CA GLY A 795 10.45 -7.32 -16.32
C GLY A 795 11.56 -7.69 -17.32
N SER A 796 11.34 -8.81 -18.02
CA SER A 796 12.15 -9.35 -19.14
C SER A 796 11.36 -9.26 -20.45
N VAL A 797 12.02 -9.20 -21.61
CA VAL A 797 11.35 -9.32 -22.93
C VAL A 797 11.28 -10.79 -23.35
N GLY A 798 10.10 -11.24 -23.76
CA GLY A 798 9.84 -12.55 -24.33
C GLY A 798 9.00 -12.50 -25.60
N ILE A 799 8.91 -13.63 -26.30
CA ILE A 799 8.08 -13.82 -27.49
C ILE A 799 7.20 -15.06 -27.28
N ILE A 800 5.95 -14.99 -27.76
CA ILE A 800 5.05 -16.13 -27.88
C ILE A 800 4.85 -16.51 -29.34
N ASP A 801 5.05 -17.80 -29.64
CA ASP A 801 4.65 -18.48 -30.87
C ASP A 801 3.43 -19.38 -30.60
N PRO A 802 2.20 -18.92 -30.92
CA PRO A 802 0.98 -19.69 -30.65
C PRO A 802 0.85 -20.96 -31.51
N ASP A 803 1.65 -21.09 -32.57
CA ASP A 803 1.64 -22.26 -33.44
C ASP A 803 2.53 -23.39 -32.90
N ARG A 804 3.32 -23.12 -31.85
CA ARG A 804 4.11 -24.12 -31.11
C ARG A 804 3.45 -24.62 -29.83
N GLY A 805 2.59 -23.82 -29.20
CA GLY A 805 1.88 -24.22 -27.98
C GLY A 805 1.10 -23.09 -27.30
N PHE A 806 0.32 -23.45 -26.29
CA PHE A 806 -0.56 -22.52 -25.54
C PHE A 806 -0.18 -22.36 -24.07
N ASN A 807 0.80 -23.12 -23.58
CA ASN A 807 1.21 -23.17 -22.17
C ASN A 807 2.68 -23.57 -22.11
N PHE A 808 3.38 -23.14 -21.07
CA PHE A 808 4.78 -23.49 -20.83
C PHE A 808 5.00 -25.02 -20.83
N PRO A 809 6.08 -25.56 -21.44
CA PRO A 809 7.19 -24.86 -22.11
C PRO A 809 6.90 -24.40 -23.53
N ASP A 810 5.79 -24.84 -24.12
CA ASP A 810 5.56 -24.77 -25.55
C ASP A 810 5.10 -23.38 -26.00
N GLY A 811 5.80 -22.84 -27.00
CA GLY A 811 5.50 -21.53 -27.58
C GLY A 811 6.11 -20.32 -26.87
N LEU A 812 6.84 -20.49 -25.75
CA LEU A 812 7.57 -19.39 -25.10
C LEU A 812 9.05 -19.37 -25.49
N THR A 813 9.55 -18.20 -25.87
CA THR A 813 11.00 -17.90 -25.94
C THR A 813 11.34 -16.59 -25.24
N LYS A 814 12.58 -16.47 -24.78
CA LYS A 814 13.10 -15.30 -24.05
C LYS A 814 14.12 -14.55 -24.91
N VAL A 815 13.96 -13.23 -24.99
CA VAL A 815 14.87 -12.36 -25.72
C VAL A 815 15.97 -11.85 -24.78
N THR A 816 15.59 -11.25 -23.65
CA THR A 816 16.56 -10.75 -22.65
C THR A 816 16.98 -11.88 -21.70
N ALA A 817 17.80 -12.80 -22.22
CA ALA A 817 18.13 -14.06 -21.56
C ALA A 817 18.97 -13.94 -20.28
N GLU A 818 19.55 -12.77 -20.00
CA GLU A 818 20.33 -12.50 -18.79
C GLU A 818 19.47 -12.20 -17.55
N LEU A 819 18.18 -11.90 -17.73
CA LEU A 819 17.23 -11.67 -16.64
C LEU A 819 16.34 -12.89 -16.42
N VAL A 820 15.94 -13.10 -15.17
CA VAL A 820 14.89 -14.07 -14.81
C VAL A 820 13.50 -13.48 -15.08
N TYR A 821 12.48 -14.31 -15.24
CA TYR A 821 11.12 -13.81 -15.06
C TYR A 821 10.94 -13.55 -13.56
N PRO A 822 10.74 -12.29 -13.14
CA PRO A 822 10.63 -11.97 -11.72
C PRO A 822 9.42 -12.69 -11.13
N GLU A 823 9.48 -13.02 -9.84
CA GLU A 823 8.39 -13.66 -9.08
C GLU A 823 7.91 -15.05 -9.50
N SER A 824 8.22 -15.51 -10.71
CA SER A 824 7.79 -16.82 -11.21
C SER A 824 8.44 -18.02 -10.47
N GLY A 825 9.54 -17.80 -9.72
CA GLY A 825 10.22 -18.80 -8.87
C GLY A 825 11.54 -19.34 -9.45
N ASP A 826 12.03 -20.46 -8.91
CA ASP A 826 13.19 -21.20 -9.46
C ASP A 826 12.71 -22.20 -10.52
N GLY A 827 12.30 -21.68 -11.67
CA GLY A 827 11.71 -22.45 -12.75
C GLY A 827 12.70 -23.15 -13.68
N PRO A 828 12.16 -23.80 -14.73
CA PRO A 828 12.94 -24.48 -15.77
C PRO A 828 13.81 -23.50 -16.59
N VAL A 829 14.76 -24.05 -17.36
CA VAL A 829 15.61 -23.26 -18.25
C VAL A 829 14.75 -22.66 -19.38
N ASP A 830 14.68 -21.33 -19.41
CA ASP A 830 13.98 -20.57 -20.44
C ASP A 830 14.56 -20.86 -21.84
N PRO A 831 13.75 -21.24 -22.84
CA PRO A 831 14.19 -21.29 -24.23
C PRO A 831 14.61 -19.89 -24.70
N ILE A 832 15.85 -19.72 -25.16
CA ILE A 832 16.35 -18.44 -25.67
C ILE A 832 15.93 -18.28 -27.14
N GLU A 833 15.43 -17.10 -27.53
CA GLU A 833 15.00 -16.82 -28.92
C GLU A 833 16.18 -16.90 -29.90
N SER A 834 17.31 -16.26 -29.56
CA SER A 834 18.53 -16.32 -30.37
C SER A 834 19.67 -17.04 -29.66
N PRO A 835 20.27 -18.09 -30.27
CA PRO A 835 21.51 -18.69 -29.76
C PRO A 835 22.73 -17.76 -29.89
N ARG A 836 22.60 -16.62 -30.57
CA ARG A 836 23.63 -15.57 -30.65
C ARG A 836 23.47 -14.48 -29.59
N TYR A 837 22.47 -14.56 -28.71
CA TYR A 837 22.23 -13.54 -27.69
C TYR A 837 23.45 -13.33 -26.79
N ARG A 838 23.93 -12.08 -26.69
CA ARG A 838 25.04 -11.72 -25.79
C ARG A 838 24.71 -10.45 -25.00
N PRO A 839 24.64 -10.48 -23.66
CA PRO A 839 24.43 -9.27 -22.86
C PRO A 839 25.52 -8.22 -23.09
N SER A 840 25.18 -6.97 -22.78
CA SER A 840 25.98 -5.78 -23.12
C SER A 840 25.73 -4.68 -22.09
N GLY A 841 26.34 -4.79 -20.91
CA GLY A 841 26.09 -3.94 -19.73
C GLY A 841 25.01 -4.51 -18.80
N SER A 842 24.95 -3.99 -17.57
CA SER A 842 23.98 -4.39 -16.54
C SER A 842 22.67 -3.60 -16.66
N TYR A 843 21.55 -4.28 -16.88
CA TYR A 843 20.21 -3.70 -16.87
C TYR A 843 19.36 -4.47 -15.87
N SER A 844 18.54 -3.76 -15.08
CA SER A 844 17.72 -4.37 -14.03
C SER A 844 16.31 -4.75 -14.49
N ALA A 845 15.86 -4.20 -15.63
CA ALA A 845 14.54 -4.42 -16.20
C ALA A 845 14.47 -3.95 -17.66
N TYR A 846 13.50 -4.49 -18.40
CA TYR A 846 13.03 -3.99 -19.69
C TYR A 846 11.50 -3.83 -19.66
N TYR A 847 10.99 -2.83 -20.37
CA TYR A 847 9.57 -2.48 -20.36
C TYR A 847 9.10 -1.93 -21.72
N SER A 848 7.81 -2.12 -22.02
CA SER A 848 7.11 -1.61 -23.21
C SER A 848 7.84 -1.83 -24.56
N PRO A 849 8.18 -3.08 -24.94
CA PRO A 849 8.81 -3.36 -26.23
C PRO A 849 7.85 -3.07 -27.40
N TYR A 850 8.38 -2.50 -28.48
CA TYR A 850 7.66 -2.23 -29.72
C TYR A 850 8.36 -2.94 -30.90
N PRO A 851 7.82 -4.07 -31.41
CA PRO A 851 8.46 -4.80 -32.51
C PRO A 851 8.38 -4.01 -33.82
N LEU A 852 9.53 -3.83 -34.48
CA LEU A 852 9.67 -3.27 -35.81
C LEU A 852 9.68 -4.37 -36.88
N GLY A 853 10.18 -5.55 -36.50
CA GLY A 853 10.16 -6.79 -37.28
C GLY A 853 10.43 -8.00 -36.39
N GLU A 854 10.81 -9.13 -37.01
CA GLU A 854 11.07 -10.40 -36.30
C GLU A 854 12.33 -10.37 -35.40
N GLN A 855 13.23 -9.40 -35.57
CA GLN A 855 14.49 -9.32 -34.82
C GLN A 855 14.76 -7.97 -34.15
N ASP A 856 14.13 -6.88 -34.61
CA ASP A 856 14.46 -5.51 -34.20
C ASP A 856 13.26 -4.83 -33.56
N PHE A 857 13.47 -4.11 -32.45
CA PHE A 857 12.42 -3.52 -31.63
C PHE A 857 12.90 -2.28 -30.86
N LEU A 858 12.00 -1.35 -30.57
CA LEU A 858 12.25 -0.30 -29.56
C LEU A 858 11.94 -0.85 -28.17
N VAL A 859 12.70 -0.47 -27.14
CA VAL A 859 12.45 -0.91 -25.76
C VAL A 859 12.97 0.10 -24.74
N SER A 860 12.26 0.23 -23.62
CA SER A 860 12.74 0.98 -22.46
C SER A 860 13.52 0.04 -21.55
N ALA A 861 14.78 0.34 -21.24
CA ALA A 861 15.61 -0.48 -20.34
C ALA A 861 16.08 0.31 -19.12
N ASN A 862 15.99 -0.30 -17.93
CA ASN A 862 16.37 0.34 -16.67
C ASN A 862 17.89 0.30 -16.47
N ARG A 863 18.51 1.46 -16.71
CA ARG A 863 19.93 1.74 -16.56
C ARG A 863 20.12 2.67 -15.36
N GLY A 864 20.79 2.21 -14.30
CA GLY A 864 21.06 3.05 -13.12
C GLY A 864 19.82 3.50 -12.32
N GLY A 865 18.71 2.75 -12.39
CA GLY A 865 17.44 3.09 -11.73
C GLY A 865 16.47 3.87 -12.61
N LYS A 866 16.87 4.20 -13.84
CA LYS A 866 16.13 5.02 -14.80
C LYS A 866 15.87 4.26 -16.09
N PHE A 867 14.61 4.16 -16.51
CA PHE A 867 14.28 3.67 -17.85
C PHE A 867 14.65 4.70 -18.91
N VAL A 868 15.47 4.28 -19.87
CA VAL A 868 15.87 5.06 -21.06
C VAL A 868 15.56 4.24 -22.32
N LEU A 869 15.33 4.92 -23.45
CA LEU A 869 14.82 4.29 -24.68
C LEU A 869 15.97 3.83 -25.58
N TYR A 870 15.90 2.58 -26.02
CA TYR A 870 16.83 1.95 -26.94
C TYR A 870 16.13 1.45 -28.21
N LEU A 871 16.87 1.42 -29.31
CA LEU A 871 16.68 0.42 -30.36
C LEU A 871 17.48 -0.82 -29.95
N MET A 872 16.88 -2.01 -30.03
CA MET A 872 17.49 -3.27 -29.61
C MET A 872 17.16 -4.40 -30.61
N ASP A 873 18.04 -5.39 -30.70
CA ASP A 873 17.80 -6.62 -31.46
C ASP A 873 17.77 -7.90 -30.60
N THR A 874 17.28 -9.00 -31.18
CA THR A 874 17.19 -10.33 -30.55
C THR A 874 18.54 -10.98 -30.27
N ASP A 875 19.65 -10.44 -30.78
CA ASP A 875 21.02 -10.90 -30.47
C ASP A 875 21.64 -10.10 -29.31
N GLY A 876 20.94 -9.09 -28.79
CA GLY A 876 21.34 -8.29 -27.63
C GLY A 876 22.05 -6.98 -27.96
N ASN A 877 22.23 -6.65 -29.24
CA ASN A 877 22.76 -5.35 -29.65
C ASN A 877 21.74 -4.25 -29.31
N ARG A 878 22.24 -3.09 -28.86
CA ARG A 878 21.40 -1.96 -28.50
C ARG A 878 22.12 -0.63 -28.68
N GLU A 879 21.35 0.37 -29.09
CA GLU A 879 21.80 1.74 -29.30
C GLU A 879 20.82 2.73 -28.65
N LEU A 880 21.37 3.71 -27.92
CA LEU A 880 20.58 4.72 -27.21
C LEU A 880 19.81 5.59 -28.20
N ILE A 881 18.51 5.73 -28.00
CA ILE A 881 17.63 6.64 -28.74
C ILE A 881 17.39 7.89 -27.91
N TYR A 882 16.94 7.73 -26.66
CA TYR A 882 16.56 8.86 -25.82
C TYR A 882 16.80 8.62 -24.33
N GLU A 883 17.34 9.64 -23.67
CA GLU A 883 17.42 9.72 -22.22
C GLU A 883 16.58 10.92 -21.73
N GLY A 884 15.41 10.62 -21.15
CA GLY A 884 14.49 11.63 -20.62
C GLY A 884 14.96 12.30 -19.34
N GLN A 885 14.16 13.23 -18.82
CA GLN A 885 14.38 13.80 -17.49
C GLN A 885 13.97 12.84 -16.39
N HIS A 886 12.91 12.05 -16.64
CA HIS A 886 12.42 11.01 -15.75
C HIS A 886 12.60 9.64 -16.41
N HIS A 887 11.51 8.92 -16.69
CA HIS A 887 11.53 7.59 -17.30
C HIS A 887 10.90 7.62 -18.69
N ALA A 888 11.67 7.24 -19.71
CA ALA A 888 11.21 7.13 -21.07
C ALA A 888 10.49 5.79 -21.29
N PHE A 889 9.22 5.85 -21.71
CA PHE A 889 8.34 4.69 -21.91
C PHE A 889 7.57 4.77 -23.23
N TYR A 890 7.09 3.60 -23.69
CA TYR A 890 6.18 3.47 -24.84
C TYR A 890 6.70 4.10 -26.14
N GLY A 891 7.98 3.91 -26.46
CA GLY A 891 8.56 4.38 -27.72
C GLY A 891 7.89 3.74 -28.94
N MET A 892 7.28 4.55 -29.79
CA MET A 892 6.52 4.11 -30.97
C MET A 892 6.98 4.89 -32.23
N PRO A 893 7.25 4.24 -33.37
CA PRO A 893 7.55 4.91 -34.64
C PRO A 893 6.39 5.81 -35.09
N LEU A 894 6.66 7.08 -35.36
CA LEU A 894 5.64 8.05 -35.79
C LEU A 894 5.55 8.12 -37.32
N ARG A 895 4.82 7.15 -37.88
CA ARG A 895 4.57 6.98 -39.32
C ARG A 895 3.21 6.33 -39.58
N PRO A 896 2.68 6.40 -40.82
CA PRO A 896 1.56 5.57 -41.23
C PRO A 896 1.84 4.09 -40.98
N ARG A 897 0.82 3.34 -40.52
CA ARG A 897 0.89 1.91 -40.25
C ARG A 897 -0.23 1.15 -40.98
N PRO A 898 -0.02 -0.13 -41.37
CA PRO A 898 -1.09 -0.92 -41.99
C PRO A 898 -2.33 -0.99 -41.09
N ARG A 899 -3.51 -0.69 -41.66
CA ARG A 899 -4.81 -0.95 -41.02
C ARG A 899 -5.13 -2.44 -41.18
N PRO A 900 -5.28 -3.23 -40.09
CA PRO A 900 -5.68 -4.63 -40.18
C PRO A 900 -7.08 -4.81 -40.79
N PRO A 901 -7.48 -6.04 -41.16
CA PRO A 901 -8.83 -6.31 -41.68
C PRO A 901 -9.92 -5.87 -40.70
N VAL A 902 -10.91 -5.13 -41.20
CA VAL A 902 -12.12 -4.78 -40.45
C VAL A 902 -12.96 -6.04 -40.22
N MET A 903 -13.26 -6.33 -38.96
CA MET A 903 -14.24 -7.36 -38.60
C MET A 903 -15.63 -6.73 -38.52
N PRO A 904 -16.66 -7.26 -39.21
CA PRO A 904 -18.01 -6.72 -39.09
C PRO A 904 -18.62 -7.10 -37.74
N ASP A 905 -19.20 -6.11 -37.06
CA ASP A 905 -19.96 -6.29 -35.81
C ASP A 905 -21.02 -7.39 -35.96
N ARG A 906 -21.02 -8.31 -35.00
CA ARG A 906 -22.03 -9.38 -34.86
C ARG A 906 -22.97 -9.14 -33.68
N VAL A 907 -22.72 -8.07 -32.94
CA VAL A 907 -23.44 -7.71 -31.72
C VAL A 907 -24.71 -6.93 -32.05
N THR A 908 -25.81 -7.32 -31.42
CA THR A 908 -27.04 -6.52 -31.38
C THR A 908 -26.92 -5.51 -30.23
N TRP A 909 -26.19 -4.41 -30.45
CA TRP A 909 -25.90 -3.42 -29.40
C TRP A 909 -27.18 -2.90 -28.75
N PRO A 910 -27.32 -3.00 -27.42
CA PRO A 910 -28.54 -2.58 -26.73
C PRO A 910 -28.53 -1.06 -26.54
N THR A 911 -29.61 -0.40 -26.95
CA THR A 911 -29.83 1.03 -26.65
C THR A 911 -29.89 1.29 -25.14
N ARG A 912 -29.77 2.57 -24.72
CA ARG A 912 -29.94 3.01 -23.32
C ARG A 912 -31.25 2.52 -22.68
N GLN A 913 -32.32 2.28 -23.45
CA GLN A 913 -33.59 1.70 -22.96
C GLN A 913 -33.62 0.17 -22.90
N GLN A 914 -32.72 -0.51 -23.63
CA GLN A 914 -32.64 -1.98 -23.71
C GLN A 914 -31.51 -2.56 -22.86
N ARG A 915 -30.60 -1.72 -22.33
CA ARG A 915 -29.36 -2.17 -21.68
C ARG A 915 -29.60 -3.21 -20.58
N ASP A 916 -30.64 -3.03 -19.78
CA ASP A 916 -30.94 -3.86 -18.60
C ASP A 916 -31.60 -5.22 -18.95
N ASP A 917 -32.03 -5.41 -20.20
CA ASP A 917 -32.52 -6.69 -20.76
C ASP A 917 -31.99 -6.86 -22.20
N PRO A 918 -30.67 -7.10 -22.36
CA PRO A 918 -30.04 -7.18 -23.66
C PRO A 918 -30.36 -8.52 -24.33
N ALA A 919 -30.48 -8.53 -25.66
CA ALA A 919 -30.80 -9.74 -26.43
C ALA A 919 -29.85 -10.91 -26.08
N PRO A 920 -30.36 -12.15 -25.91
CA PRO A 920 -29.52 -13.29 -25.60
C PRO A 920 -28.57 -13.63 -26.76
N GLY A 921 -27.48 -14.33 -26.44
CA GLY A 921 -26.67 -15.05 -27.42
C GLY A 921 -27.03 -16.54 -27.44
N ILE A 922 -26.30 -17.31 -28.25
CA ILE A 922 -26.44 -18.78 -28.34
C ILE A 922 -25.06 -19.40 -28.11
N ILE A 923 -24.96 -20.34 -27.17
CA ILE A 923 -23.77 -21.16 -26.95
C ILE A 923 -24.08 -22.59 -27.41
N PHE A 924 -23.15 -23.18 -28.16
CA PHE A 924 -23.26 -24.55 -28.63
C PHE A 924 -21.93 -25.32 -28.62
N SER A 925 -22.00 -26.64 -28.57
CA SER A 925 -20.87 -27.53 -28.83
C SER A 925 -21.32 -28.74 -29.63
N GLY A 926 -20.49 -29.13 -30.62
CA GLY A 926 -20.75 -30.29 -31.45
C GLY A 926 -20.62 -31.61 -30.68
N ASN A 927 -19.72 -31.65 -29.69
CA ASN A 927 -19.53 -32.78 -28.79
C ASN A 927 -18.80 -32.31 -27.51
N VAL A 928 -19.48 -32.26 -26.36
CA VAL A 928 -18.88 -31.81 -25.08
C VAL A 928 -17.65 -32.63 -24.66
N TYR A 929 -17.52 -33.87 -25.16
CA TYR A 929 -16.43 -34.78 -24.85
C TYR A 929 -15.23 -34.66 -25.81
N ALA A 930 -15.25 -33.76 -26.80
CA ALA A 930 -14.08 -33.53 -27.65
C ALA A 930 -12.92 -32.97 -26.81
N GLY A 931 -11.75 -33.63 -26.90
CA GLY A 931 -10.58 -33.35 -26.06
C GLY A 931 -10.69 -33.83 -24.60
N ALA A 932 -11.83 -34.40 -24.19
CA ALA A 932 -12.03 -34.85 -22.81
C ALA A 932 -11.39 -36.24 -22.55
N PRO A 933 -10.92 -36.50 -21.32
CA PRO A 933 -10.38 -37.81 -20.94
C PRO A 933 -11.36 -38.98 -21.18
N PRO A 934 -10.88 -40.18 -21.57
CA PRO A 934 -11.74 -41.33 -21.91
C PRO A 934 -12.75 -41.73 -20.82
N GLU A 935 -12.39 -41.54 -19.56
CA GLU A 935 -13.22 -41.85 -18.40
C GLU A 935 -14.48 -40.97 -18.27
N LEU A 936 -14.55 -39.83 -18.96
CA LEU A 936 -15.71 -38.92 -18.97
C LEU A 936 -16.76 -39.32 -20.03
N GLN A 937 -16.33 -40.04 -21.07
CA GLN A 937 -17.12 -40.32 -22.28
C GLN A 937 -18.48 -40.96 -21.97
N GLY A 938 -19.55 -40.36 -22.49
CA GLY A 938 -20.93 -40.87 -22.35
C GLY A 938 -21.55 -40.78 -20.95
N LYS A 939 -20.89 -40.16 -19.96
CA LYS A 939 -21.41 -40.04 -18.58
C LYS A 939 -22.29 -38.81 -18.33
N ALA A 940 -22.01 -37.70 -19.00
CA ALA A 940 -22.79 -36.48 -18.83
C ALA A 940 -24.20 -36.63 -19.42
N ARG A 941 -25.16 -35.97 -18.76
CA ARG A 941 -26.59 -35.89 -19.15
C ARG A 941 -27.05 -34.45 -19.34
N MET A 942 -26.42 -33.53 -18.61
CA MET A 942 -26.78 -32.12 -18.63
C MET A 942 -25.57 -31.25 -18.32
N LEU A 943 -25.60 -30.03 -18.85
CA LEU A 943 -24.65 -28.96 -18.57
C LEU A 943 -25.26 -28.06 -17.50
N ARG A 944 -24.59 -27.86 -16.36
CA ARG A 944 -24.94 -26.78 -15.43
C ARG A 944 -24.38 -25.47 -15.97
N VAL A 945 -25.20 -24.43 -15.98
CA VAL A 945 -24.79 -23.06 -16.27
C VAL A 945 -24.85 -22.26 -14.97
N LEU A 946 -23.73 -21.66 -14.58
CA LEU A 946 -23.63 -20.81 -13.39
C LEU A 946 -22.80 -19.56 -13.69
N ASN A 947 -22.99 -18.50 -12.92
CA ASN A 947 -22.13 -17.32 -12.94
C ASN A 947 -21.32 -17.21 -11.64
N ILE A 948 -20.27 -16.39 -11.72
CA ILE A 948 -19.69 -15.72 -10.56
C ILE A 948 -20.04 -14.24 -10.77
N GLU A 949 -20.78 -13.64 -9.85
CA GLU A 949 -21.24 -12.26 -9.97
C GLU A 949 -20.07 -11.26 -9.90
N HIS A 950 -20.20 -10.13 -10.60
CA HIS A 950 -19.23 -9.04 -10.52
C HIS A 950 -19.11 -8.54 -9.08
N LYS A 951 -17.90 -8.56 -8.54
CA LYS A 951 -17.59 -8.09 -7.20
C LYS A 951 -17.62 -6.56 -7.17
N THR A 952 -18.82 -5.97 -7.14
CA THR A 952 -19.03 -4.52 -7.06
C THR A 952 -19.00 -3.97 -5.64
N TYR A 953 -18.61 -4.80 -4.68
CA TYR A 953 -18.63 -4.52 -3.24
C TYR A 953 -17.25 -4.71 -2.59
N THR A 954 -16.90 -3.84 -1.65
CA THR A 954 -15.65 -3.95 -0.86
C THR A 954 -15.72 -3.14 0.44
N TYR A 955 -15.01 -3.59 1.48
CA TYR A 955 -14.82 -2.80 2.69
C TYR A 955 -13.82 -1.65 2.50
N TRP A 956 -12.93 -1.77 1.51
CA TRP A 956 -11.79 -0.88 1.26
C TRP A 956 -10.75 -0.75 2.40
N TYR A 957 -11.13 -0.24 3.58
CA TYR A 957 -10.22 -0.04 4.71
C TYR A 957 -9.95 -1.30 5.57
N ARG A 958 -10.72 -2.39 5.40
CA ARG A 958 -10.53 -3.66 6.14
C ARG A 958 -10.07 -4.80 5.24
N ARG A 959 -8.95 -5.44 5.62
CA ARG A 959 -8.45 -6.68 5.01
C ARG A 959 -8.58 -7.86 6.00
N PRO A 960 -9.68 -8.63 5.95
CA PRO A 960 -9.68 -10.00 6.45
C PRO A 960 -8.53 -10.80 5.82
N TYR A 961 -7.98 -11.79 6.53
CA TYR A 961 -6.86 -12.63 6.08
C TYR A 961 -7.09 -13.34 4.71
N LEU A 962 -8.35 -13.44 4.27
CA LEU A 962 -8.79 -14.28 3.15
C LEU A 962 -9.22 -13.52 1.88
N SER A 963 -9.65 -12.25 1.97
CA SER A 963 -10.14 -11.51 0.79
C SER A 963 -10.28 -10.00 1.05
N THR A 964 -10.29 -9.20 -0.02
CA THR A 964 -10.60 -7.76 -0.04
C THR A 964 -12.11 -7.51 0.07
N GLY A 965 -12.63 -7.40 1.29
CA GLY A 965 -14.06 -7.11 1.53
C GLY A 965 -14.80 -8.27 2.22
N PRO A 966 -16.14 -8.34 2.07
CA PRO A 966 -16.95 -9.44 2.56
C PRO A 966 -16.42 -10.80 2.07
N VAL A 967 -15.91 -11.62 2.99
CA VAL A 967 -15.36 -12.93 2.67
C VAL A 967 -16.49 -13.90 2.30
N VAL A 968 -16.43 -14.44 1.08
CA VAL A 968 -17.43 -15.34 0.51
C VAL A 968 -17.24 -16.79 0.94
N SER A 969 -15.99 -17.29 1.01
CA SER A 969 -15.66 -18.69 1.31
C SER A 969 -14.38 -18.80 2.16
N ALA A 970 -14.21 -19.91 2.88
CA ALA A 970 -12.92 -20.27 3.51
C ALA A 970 -12.06 -21.17 2.60
N VAL A 971 -12.62 -21.68 1.50
CA VAL A 971 -11.95 -22.59 0.57
C VAL A 971 -11.08 -21.83 -0.43
N GLN A 972 -11.55 -20.68 -0.91
CA GLN A 972 -10.87 -19.80 -1.86
C GLN A 972 -11.35 -18.36 -1.73
N SER A 973 -10.58 -17.39 -2.23
CA SER A 973 -11.06 -16.01 -2.35
C SER A 973 -11.99 -15.91 -3.57
N ASP A 974 -13.30 -16.00 -3.33
CA ASP A 974 -14.31 -16.12 -4.39
C ASP A 974 -15.24 -14.91 -4.52
N GLY A 975 -15.92 -14.81 -5.66
CA GLY A 975 -17.13 -13.99 -5.82
C GLY A 975 -18.39 -14.79 -5.49
N VAL A 976 -19.54 -14.12 -5.41
CA VAL A 976 -20.83 -14.81 -5.22
C VAL A 976 -21.13 -15.71 -6.42
N LYS A 977 -21.52 -16.96 -6.16
CA LYS A 977 -21.90 -17.94 -7.19
C LYS A 977 -23.42 -18.11 -7.27
N ARG A 978 -23.98 -17.98 -8.48
CA ARG A 978 -25.41 -18.24 -8.77
C ARG A 978 -25.55 -19.27 -9.88
N ILE A 979 -26.36 -20.30 -9.63
CA ILE A 979 -26.68 -21.31 -10.65
C ILE A 979 -27.87 -20.79 -11.46
N LEU A 980 -27.65 -20.53 -12.75
CA LEU A 980 -28.70 -20.09 -13.67
C LEU A 980 -29.62 -21.25 -14.03
N GLY A 981 -29.09 -22.46 -14.12
CA GLY A 981 -29.86 -23.67 -14.33
C GLY A 981 -29.10 -24.81 -14.99
N THR A 982 -29.83 -25.68 -15.67
CA THR A 982 -29.29 -26.83 -16.41
C THR A 982 -29.85 -26.91 -17.83
N VAL A 983 -29.03 -27.38 -18.76
CA VAL A 983 -29.36 -27.61 -20.18
C VAL A 983 -29.12 -29.10 -20.49
N PRO A 984 -30.03 -29.80 -21.19
CA PRO A 984 -29.79 -31.20 -21.56
C PRO A 984 -28.64 -31.35 -22.57
N ILE A 985 -27.86 -32.42 -22.44
CA ILE A 985 -26.87 -32.85 -23.44
C ILE A 985 -27.53 -33.96 -24.28
N GLU A 986 -27.47 -33.82 -25.61
CA GLU A 986 -28.06 -34.81 -26.53
C GLU A 986 -27.27 -36.14 -26.51
N PRO A 987 -27.86 -37.27 -26.96
CA PRO A 987 -27.20 -38.59 -26.89
C PRO A 987 -25.89 -38.73 -27.66
N ASP A 988 -25.61 -37.84 -28.62
CA ASP A 988 -24.35 -37.75 -29.37
C ASP A 988 -23.29 -36.87 -28.68
N GLY A 989 -23.59 -36.33 -27.48
CA GLY A 989 -22.74 -35.42 -26.73
C GLY A 989 -22.89 -33.95 -27.15
N SER A 990 -23.78 -33.61 -28.09
CA SER A 990 -23.96 -32.23 -28.54
C SER A 990 -24.86 -31.40 -27.60
N VAL A 991 -24.68 -30.08 -27.59
CA VAL A 991 -25.49 -29.15 -26.79
C VAL A 991 -25.63 -27.81 -27.50
N SER A 992 -26.78 -27.14 -27.33
CA SER A 992 -27.10 -25.83 -27.93
C SER A 992 -28.14 -25.14 -27.05
N PHE A 993 -27.88 -23.91 -26.60
CA PHE A 993 -28.80 -23.19 -25.71
C PHE A 993 -28.75 -21.66 -25.85
N ASN A 994 -29.86 -21.01 -25.49
CA ASN A 994 -29.95 -19.56 -25.36
C ASN A 994 -29.22 -19.14 -24.07
N ALA A 995 -28.23 -18.26 -24.21
CA ALA A 995 -27.33 -17.83 -23.14
C ALA A 995 -27.51 -16.32 -22.86
N PRO A 996 -27.61 -15.90 -21.59
CA PRO A 996 -27.68 -14.48 -21.26
C PRO A 996 -26.37 -13.77 -21.63
N ALA A 997 -26.51 -12.57 -22.21
CA ALA A 997 -25.37 -11.77 -22.64
C ALA A 997 -24.74 -10.98 -21.49
N GLY A 998 -23.49 -10.53 -21.69
CA GLY A 998 -22.82 -9.57 -20.80
C GLY A 998 -22.28 -10.11 -19.46
N ILE A 999 -22.63 -11.34 -19.07
CA ILE A 999 -22.17 -11.96 -17.80
C ILE A 999 -21.16 -13.10 -18.02
N PRO A 1000 -20.29 -13.41 -17.03
CA PRO A 1000 -19.36 -14.53 -17.10
C PRO A 1000 -20.08 -15.86 -16.82
N LEU A 1001 -20.08 -16.76 -17.79
CA LEU A 1001 -20.72 -18.06 -17.76
C LEU A 1001 -19.69 -19.17 -17.52
N HIS A 1002 -20.00 -20.02 -16.54
CA HIS A 1002 -19.19 -21.15 -16.10
C HIS A 1002 -19.99 -22.43 -16.30
N PHE A 1003 -19.30 -23.51 -16.63
CA PHE A 1003 -19.93 -24.78 -16.98
C PHE A 1003 -19.45 -25.94 -16.13
N GLN A 1004 -20.38 -26.83 -15.79
CA GLN A 1004 -20.08 -28.12 -15.17
C GLN A 1004 -20.85 -29.22 -15.90
N LEU A 1005 -20.15 -30.31 -16.24
CA LEU A 1005 -20.79 -31.51 -16.80
C LEU A 1005 -21.38 -32.33 -15.66
N LEU A 1006 -22.67 -32.65 -15.71
CA LEU A 1006 -23.36 -33.41 -14.67
C LEU A 1006 -23.87 -34.77 -15.16
N ASP A 1007 -23.94 -35.74 -14.24
CA ASP A 1007 -24.64 -37.01 -14.43
C ASP A 1007 -26.17 -36.90 -14.26
N GLU A 1008 -26.90 -38.01 -14.38
CA GLU A 1008 -28.35 -38.10 -14.12
C GLU A 1008 -28.77 -37.73 -12.68
N HIS A 1009 -27.83 -37.69 -11.74
CA HIS A 1009 -28.05 -37.36 -10.33
C HIS A 1009 -27.65 -35.92 -9.99
N TYR A 1010 -27.38 -35.10 -11.01
CA TYR A 1010 -26.91 -33.71 -10.90
C TYR A 1010 -25.52 -33.56 -10.26
N ARG A 1011 -24.73 -34.63 -10.11
CA ARG A 1011 -23.38 -34.57 -9.52
C ARG A 1011 -22.37 -34.08 -10.57
N ALA A 1012 -21.43 -33.22 -10.17
CA ALA A 1012 -20.40 -32.70 -11.07
C ALA A 1012 -19.35 -33.77 -11.44
N LEU A 1013 -19.28 -34.08 -12.74
CA LEU A 1013 -18.27 -34.96 -13.33
C LEU A 1013 -16.98 -34.20 -13.64
N GLN A 1014 -17.09 -32.95 -14.06
CA GLN A 1014 -15.98 -32.05 -14.35
C GLN A 1014 -16.43 -30.58 -14.29
N THR A 1015 -15.53 -29.69 -13.87
CA THR A 1015 -15.77 -28.24 -13.73
C THR A 1015 -14.84 -27.41 -14.61
N MET A 1016 -15.34 -26.33 -15.21
CA MET A 1016 -14.53 -25.39 -15.98
C MET A 1016 -13.75 -24.45 -15.03
N ARG A 1017 -12.41 -24.54 -15.01
CA ARG A 1017 -11.52 -23.64 -14.22
C ARG A 1017 -11.18 -22.33 -14.97
N SER A 1018 -12.21 -21.70 -15.51
CA SER A 1018 -12.22 -20.43 -16.24
C SER A 1018 -13.70 -20.08 -16.54
N PHE A 1019 -13.96 -19.01 -17.29
CA PHE A 1019 -15.31 -18.65 -17.75
C PHE A 1019 -15.34 -18.30 -19.23
N THR A 1020 -16.54 -18.27 -19.79
CA THR A 1020 -16.82 -17.76 -21.13
C THR A 1020 -18.05 -16.84 -21.09
N GLY A 1021 -18.64 -16.52 -22.23
CA GLY A 1021 -19.86 -15.72 -22.32
C GLY A 1021 -20.17 -15.34 -23.74
N VAL A 1022 -21.23 -14.57 -23.91
CA VAL A 1022 -21.67 -14.05 -25.22
C VAL A 1022 -21.95 -12.55 -25.14
N MET A 1023 -21.73 -11.85 -26.24
CA MET A 1023 -22.35 -10.55 -26.51
C MET A 1023 -23.78 -10.74 -27.02
N PRO A 1024 -24.63 -9.68 -26.97
CA PRO A 1024 -26.00 -9.77 -27.46
C PRO A 1024 -26.09 -10.22 -28.92
N GLY A 1025 -26.86 -11.28 -29.20
CA GLY A 1025 -26.98 -11.88 -30.54
C GLY A 1025 -25.79 -12.73 -30.99
N GLU A 1026 -24.69 -12.83 -30.22
CA GLU A 1026 -23.53 -13.67 -30.57
C GLU A 1026 -23.91 -15.16 -30.65
N ARG A 1027 -23.47 -15.85 -31.71
CA ARG A 1027 -23.54 -17.30 -31.82
C ARG A 1027 -22.15 -17.88 -31.64
N ARG A 1028 -21.90 -18.51 -30.49
CA ARG A 1028 -20.59 -19.00 -30.07
C ARG A 1028 -20.55 -20.52 -30.00
N GLY A 1029 -19.62 -21.11 -30.76
CA GLY A 1029 -19.35 -22.55 -30.74
C GLY A 1029 -18.08 -22.88 -29.95
N CYS A 1030 -18.08 -24.00 -29.24
CA CYS A 1030 -16.91 -24.64 -28.67
C CYS A 1030 -16.73 -26.05 -29.27
N LEU A 1031 -15.50 -26.50 -29.51
CA LEU A 1031 -15.28 -27.85 -30.05
C LEU A 1031 -15.65 -28.93 -29.03
N GLY A 1032 -15.29 -28.71 -27.76
CA GLY A 1032 -15.66 -29.52 -26.60
C GLY A 1032 -15.28 -28.82 -25.30
N CYS A 1033 -15.50 -29.45 -24.14
CA CYS A 1033 -15.22 -28.82 -22.83
C CYS A 1033 -13.73 -28.81 -22.44
N HIS A 1034 -12.84 -29.39 -23.24
CA HIS A 1034 -11.39 -29.46 -23.04
C HIS A 1034 -10.63 -29.26 -24.36
N GLU A 1035 -10.89 -28.13 -25.03
CA GLU A 1035 -10.38 -27.86 -26.38
C GLU A 1035 -8.88 -27.51 -26.45
N SER A 1036 -8.20 -27.99 -27.50
CA SER A 1036 -6.91 -27.43 -27.97
C SER A 1036 -7.14 -26.58 -29.23
N HIS A 1037 -7.00 -25.26 -29.10
CA HIS A 1037 -7.44 -24.27 -30.09
C HIS A 1037 -6.61 -24.20 -31.40
N SER A 1038 -5.56 -25.01 -31.56
CA SER A 1038 -4.65 -24.98 -32.73
C SER A 1038 -5.06 -25.91 -33.88
N ARG A 1039 -6.18 -26.62 -33.78
CA ARG A 1039 -6.61 -27.59 -34.79
C ARG A 1039 -8.03 -27.33 -35.26
N THR A 1040 -8.21 -27.19 -36.57
CA THR A 1040 -9.52 -27.31 -37.21
C THR A 1040 -10.15 -28.64 -36.78
N PRO A 1041 -11.41 -28.65 -36.27
CA PRO A 1041 -12.08 -29.89 -35.91
C PRO A 1041 -12.18 -30.81 -37.13
N ALA A 1042 -12.07 -32.12 -36.91
CA ALA A 1042 -12.53 -33.08 -37.89
C ALA A 1042 -14.05 -32.87 -38.08
N PRO A 1043 -14.58 -32.87 -39.31
CA PRO A 1043 -16.03 -32.82 -39.53
C PRO A 1043 -16.65 -34.15 -39.12
N GLU A 1044 -16.97 -34.28 -37.83
CA GLU A 1044 -17.95 -35.25 -37.34
C GLU A 1044 -19.34 -34.86 -37.87
N GLY A 1045 -20.24 -35.83 -37.98
CA GLY A 1045 -21.54 -35.66 -38.64
C GLY A 1045 -22.44 -34.61 -37.97
N SER A 1046 -23.51 -34.20 -38.65
CA SER A 1046 -24.46 -33.17 -38.19
C SER A 1046 -24.99 -33.43 -36.78
N SER A 1047 -24.46 -32.69 -35.79
CA SER A 1047 -24.81 -32.81 -34.37
C SER A 1047 -26.29 -32.59 -34.10
N LEU A 1048 -26.90 -33.43 -33.26
CA LEU A 1048 -28.34 -33.42 -32.96
C LEU A 1048 -28.82 -32.07 -32.40
N ALA A 1049 -28.06 -31.44 -31.52
CA ALA A 1049 -28.40 -30.14 -30.93
C ALA A 1049 -28.36 -28.98 -31.93
N LEU A 1050 -27.64 -29.14 -33.05
CA LEU A 1050 -27.55 -28.12 -34.11
C LEU A 1050 -28.64 -28.28 -35.18
N LEU A 1051 -29.32 -29.42 -35.22
CA LEU A 1051 -30.48 -29.69 -36.08
C LEU A 1051 -31.82 -29.23 -35.46
N ARG A 1052 -31.79 -28.64 -34.26
CA ARG A 1052 -32.94 -28.20 -33.47
C ARG A 1052 -32.80 -26.73 -33.04
N PRO A 1053 -33.89 -26.06 -32.64
CA PRO A 1053 -33.78 -24.81 -31.89
C PRO A 1053 -32.92 -24.99 -30.63
N PRO A 1054 -32.16 -23.98 -30.20
CA PRO A 1054 -31.45 -24.02 -28.92
C PRO A 1054 -32.42 -24.25 -27.75
N HIS A 1055 -31.97 -24.99 -26.74
CA HIS A 1055 -32.72 -25.18 -25.49
C HIS A 1055 -32.69 -23.89 -24.64
N ASP A 1056 -33.73 -23.68 -23.83
CA ASP A 1056 -33.68 -22.67 -22.77
C ASP A 1056 -33.07 -23.26 -21.49
N ILE A 1057 -32.32 -22.44 -20.74
CA ILE A 1057 -31.74 -22.82 -19.45
C ILE A 1057 -32.88 -23.13 -18.47
N GLN A 1058 -32.96 -24.37 -17.98
CA GLN A 1058 -34.00 -24.78 -17.03
C GLN A 1058 -33.61 -24.33 -15.61
N PRO A 1059 -34.36 -23.40 -14.99
CA PRO A 1059 -33.95 -22.80 -13.72
C PRO A 1059 -33.96 -23.82 -12.57
N PRO A 1060 -33.13 -23.62 -11.54
CA PRO A 1060 -33.09 -24.51 -10.39
C PRO A 1060 -34.33 -24.35 -9.49
N PRO A 1061 -34.66 -25.34 -8.64
CA PRO A 1061 -35.87 -25.32 -7.81
C PRO A 1061 -35.86 -24.26 -6.69
N TRP A 1062 -34.77 -23.54 -6.49
CA TRP A 1062 -34.65 -22.39 -5.57
C TRP A 1062 -34.73 -21.03 -6.28
N GLY A 1063 -35.08 -21.00 -7.57
CA GLY A 1063 -35.20 -19.77 -8.33
C GLY A 1063 -33.84 -19.09 -8.55
N ASP A 1064 -33.78 -17.79 -8.32
CA ASP A 1064 -32.59 -16.98 -8.55
C ASP A 1064 -31.60 -16.97 -7.37
N ALA A 1065 -31.97 -17.46 -6.18
CA ALA A 1065 -31.16 -17.36 -4.95
C ALA A 1065 -29.70 -17.79 -5.15
N SER A 1066 -28.76 -16.97 -4.64
CA SER A 1066 -27.33 -17.28 -4.73
C SER A 1066 -26.91 -18.34 -3.69
N VAL A 1067 -25.84 -19.08 -3.97
CA VAL A 1067 -25.46 -20.25 -3.17
C VAL A 1067 -24.72 -19.80 -1.91
N SER A 1068 -25.27 -20.09 -0.73
CA SER A 1068 -24.68 -19.78 0.58
C SER A 1068 -24.88 -20.93 1.58
N PHE A 1069 -23.99 -21.06 2.56
CA PHE A 1069 -24.13 -22.07 3.61
C PHE A 1069 -25.41 -21.86 4.47
N PRO A 1070 -25.73 -20.63 4.94
CA PRO A 1070 -26.97 -20.37 5.69
C PRO A 1070 -28.27 -20.64 4.91
N ARG A 1071 -28.29 -20.54 3.57
CA ARG A 1071 -29.51 -20.72 2.75
C ARG A 1071 -29.65 -22.11 2.12
N PHE A 1072 -28.53 -22.79 1.86
CA PHE A 1072 -28.51 -24.07 1.15
C PHE A 1072 -28.18 -25.26 2.06
N VAL A 1073 -27.40 -25.07 3.11
CA VAL A 1073 -26.87 -26.18 3.92
C VAL A 1073 -27.49 -26.21 5.30
N GLN A 1074 -27.37 -25.13 6.09
CA GLN A 1074 -27.82 -25.13 7.49
C GLN A 1074 -29.30 -25.54 7.64
N PRO A 1075 -30.26 -25.08 6.82
CA PRO A 1075 -31.66 -25.51 6.92
C PRO A 1075 -31.86 -27.00 6.64
N VAL A 1076 -31.00 -27.60 5.80
CA VAL A 1076 -31.04 -29.05 5.51
C VAL A 1076 -30.45 -29.84 6.68
N LEU A 1077 -29.37 -29.35 7.30
CA LEU A 1077 -28.83 -29.94 8.53
C LEU A 1077 -29.85 -29.86 9.68
N ASP A 1078 -30.52 -28.71 9.82
CA ASP A 1078 -31.52 -28.49 10.87
C ASP A 1078 -32.76 -29.37 10.68
N GLN A 1079 -33.23 -29.55 9.44
CA GLN A 1079 -34.40 -30.37 9.14
C GLN A 1079 -34.14 -31.88 9.23
N TYR A 1080 -32.96 -32.35 8.79
CA TYR A 1080 -32.70 -33.79 8.60
C TYR A 1080 -31.65 -34.39 9.54
N CYS A 1081 -30.74 -33.59 10.10
CA CYS A 1081 -29.61 -34.08 10.90
C CYS A 1081 -29.69 -33.66 12.38
N ALA A 1082 -30.29 -32.49 12.69
CA ALA A 1082 -30.25 -31.89 14.02
C ALA A 1082 -30.79 -32.76 15.14
N ARG A 1083 -31.86 -33.54 14.89
CA ARG A 1083 -32.44 -34.46 15.88
C ARG A 1083 -31.40 -35.41 16.50
N CYS A 1084 -30.38 -35.79 15.74
CA CYS A 1084 -29.30 -36.67 16.21
C CYS A 1084 -28.00 -35.92 16.51
N HIS A 1085 -27.71 -34.84 15.78
CA HIS A 1085 -26.41 -34.15 15.77
C HIS A 1085 -26.39 -32.76 16.43
N GLN A 1086 -27.49 -32.32 17.03
CA GLN A 1086 -27.63 -31.06 17.76
C GLN A 1086 -28.35 -31.28 19.10
N GLY A 1087 -28.33 -30.28 19.98
CA GLY A 1087 -29.06 -30.31 21.26
C GLY A 1087 -28.67 -31.50 22.15
N ASP A 1088 -29.67 -32.30 22.54
CA ASP A 1088 -29.49 -33.51 23.37
C ASP A 1088 -29.39 -34.81 22.52
N GLY A 1089 -29.21 -34.70 21.20
CA GLY A 1089 -29.12 -35.86 20.30
C GLY A 1089 -27.87 -36.72 20.56
N GLU A 1090 -28.03 -38.05 20.63
CA GLU A 1090 -26.95 -38.98 21.01
C GLU A 1090 -25.73 -38.94 20.08
N ALA A 1091 -25.92 -38.68 18.78
CA ALA A 1091 -24.84 -38.63 17.80
C ALA A 1091 -24.04 -37.31 17.81
N ARG A 1092 -24.51 -36.29 18.55
CA ARG A 1092 -23.82 -35.00 18.73
C ARG A 1092 -22.41 -35.16 19.30
N GLN A 1093 -22.19 -36.15 20.17
CA GLN A 1093 -20.87 -36.44 20.75
C GLN A 1093 -19.85 -36.95 19.72
N VAL A 1094 -20.33 -37.45 18.57
CA VAL A 1094 -19.50 -37.95 17.45
C VAL A 1094 -19.30 -36.85 16.41
N LEU A 1095 -20.35 -36.08 16.10
CA LEU A 1095 -20.35 -34.95 15.18
C LEU A 1095 -21.42 -33.94 15.62
N ASP A 1096 -21.00 -32.75 16.07
CA ASP A 1096 -21.89 -31.67 16.52
C ASP A 1096 -22.13 -30.65 15.41
N LEU A 1097 -23.31 -30.70 14.80
CA LEU A 1097 -23.75 -29.81 13.71
C LEU A 1097 -24.50 -28.56 14.21
N THR A 1098 -24.43 -28.24 15.51
CA THR A 1098 -25.11 -27.05 16.07
C THR A 1098 -24.48 -25.79 15.51
N ASP A 1099 -25.26 -24.91 14.88
CA ASP A 1099 -24.72 -23.66 14.37
C ASP A 1099 -24.20 -22.78 15.52
N ARG A 1100 -22.95 -22.35 15.40
CA ARG A 1100 -22.20 -21.63 16.45
C ARG A 1100 -20.95 -20.97 15.86
N PRO A 1101 -20.46 -19.86 16.45
CA PRO A 1101 -19.24 -19.20 16.00
C PRO A 1101 -18.04 -20.16 15.95
N GLY A 1102 -17.36 -20.22 14.81
CA GLY A 1102 -16.18 -21.02 14.58
C GLY A 1102 -14.93 -20.17 14.36
N PHE A 1103 -14.22 -20.40 13.25
CA PHE A 1103 -13.02 -19.64 12.90
C PHE A 1103 -13.39 -18.38 12.10
N LEU A 1104 -12.82 -17.23 12.50
CA LEU A 1104 -13.10 -15.91 11.89
C LEU A 1104 -14.61 -15.59 11.84
N ILE A 1105 -15.20 -15.54 10.63
CA ILE A 1105 -16.63 -15.26 10.41
C ILE A 1105 -17.46 -16.54 10.18
N PHE A 1106 -16.81 -17.69 10.09
CA PHE A 1106 -17.43 -18.95 9.69
C PHE A 1106 -17.97 -19.70 10.89
N SER A 1107 -19.10 -20.37 10.73
CA SER A 1107 -19.61 -21.28 11.76
C SER A 1107 -18.76 -22.54 11.89
N GLU A 1108 -18.78 -23.15 13.06
CA GLU A 1108 -18.02 -24.38 13.32
C GLU A 1108 -18.45 -25.55 12.40
N PRO A 1109 -19.75 -25.82 12.14
CA PRO A 1109 -20.17 -26.86 11.21
C PRO A 1109 -19.65 -26.65 9.78
N TYR A 1110 -19.62 -25.40 9.28
CA TYR A 1110 -19.05 -25.08 7.97
C TYR A 1110 -17.56 -25.42 7.89
N MET A 1111 -16.77 -24.96 8.87
CA MET A 1111 -15.32 -25.21 8.91
C MET A 1111 -14.98 -26.70 9.07
N HIS A 1112 -15.86 -27.47 9.68
CA HIS A 1112 -15.71 -28.92 9.86
C HIS A 1112 -16.00 -29.68 8.57
N LEU A 1113 -17.16 -29.42 7.94
CA LEU A 1113 -17.55 -30.06 6.68
C LEU A 1113 -16.58 -29.76 5.53
N THR A 1114 -16.01 -28.56 5.49
CA THR A 1114 -14.98 -28.15 4.51
C THR A 1114 -13.55 -28.62 4.87
N GLY A 1115 -13.34 -29.18 6.06
CA GLY A 1115 -12.04 -29.75 6.45
C GLY A 1115 -10.94 -28.72 6.75
N ARG A 1116 -11.30 -27.50 7.16
CA ARG A 1116 -10.36 -26.39 7.47
C ARG A 1116 -9.26 -26.18 6.39
N PRO A 1117 -9.62 -25.65 5.21
CA PRO A 1117 -8.68 -25.40 4.11
C PRO A 1117 -7.42 -24.62 4.51
N THR A 1118 -6.30 -24.92 3.87
CA THR A 1118 -5.04 -24.17 4.01
C THR A 1118 -4.92 -23.08 2.95
N TRP A 1119 -4.09 -22.08 3.26
CA TRP A 1119 -3.84 -20.91 2.41
C TRP A 1119 -2.32 -20.71 2.31
N ASN A 1120 -1.81 -20.51 1.08
CA ASN A 1120 -0.39 -20.37 0.74
C ASN A 1120 0.49 -21.52 1.29
N ARG A 1121 -0.03 -22.75 1.30
CA ARG A 1121 0.71 -23.97 1.66
C ARG A 1121 -0.07 -25.23 1.29
N PRO A 1122 0.62 -26.34 0.96
CA PRO A 1122 0.04 -27.68 0.81
C PRO A 1122 -1.04 -27.99 1.86
N TYR A 1123 -2.20 -28.46 1.41
CA TYR A 1123 -3.25 -28.91 2.31
C TYR A 1123 -2.83 -30.17 3.07
N GLN A 1124 -2.88 -30.07 4.41
CA GLN A 1124 -2.49 -31.13 5.33
C GLN A 1124 -3.65 -31.38 6.30
N PRO A 1125 -4.48 -32.43 6.07
CA PRO A 1125 -5.47 -32.84 7.05
C PRO A 1125 -4.78 -33.38 8.32
N PRO A 1126 -5.40 -33.27 9.50
CA PRO A 1126 -4.88 -33.88 10.73
C PRO A 1126 -4.78 -35.40 10.58
N GLU A 1127 -3.75 -36.02 11.19
CA GLU A 1127 -3.49 -37.47 11.11
C GLU A 1127 -4.71 -38.33 11.52
N ASN A 1128 -5.45 -37.87 12.53
CA ASN A 1128 -6.67 -38.48 13.01
C ASN A 1128 -7.82 -37.47 12.85
N PRO A 1129 -8.45 -37.37 11.66
CA PRO A 1129 -9.50 -36.41 11.42
C PRO A 1129 -10.77 -36.78 12.19
N PRO A 1130 -11.40 -35.82 12.92
CA PRO A 1130 -12.64 -36.10 13.63
C PRO A 1130 -13.78 -36.47 12.66
N PRO A 1131 -14.80 -37.23 13.10
CA PRO A 1131 -15.93 -37.61 12.25
C PRO A 1131 -16.59 -36.39 11.62
N GLY A 1132 -16.90 -36.43 10.31
CA GLY A 1132 -17.44 -35.29 9.55
C GLY A 1132 -16.41 -34.36 8.93
N PHE A 1133 -15.12 -34.47 9.28
CA PHE A 1133 -14.08 -33.57 8.81
C PHE A 1133 -13.79 -33.75 7.31
N GLY A 1134 -13.93 -32.66 6.54
CA GLY A 1134 -13.70 -32.66 5.09
C GLY A 1134 -14.67 -33.59 4.34
N PHE A 1135 -15.91 -33.74 4.82
CA PHE A 1135 -16.92 -34.57 4.17
C PHE A 1135 -17.44 -33.98 2.87
N ALA A 1136 -17.35 -32.66 2.70
CA ALA A 1136 -17.87 -31.96 1.54
C ALA A 1136 -17.03 -32.22 0.27
N ASP A 1137 -15.71 -32.44 0.41
CA ASP A 1137 -14.74 -32.81 -0.65
C ASP A 1137 -14.57 -31.77 -1.79
N MET A 1138 -13.69 -30.77 -1.56
CA MET A 1138 -13.44 -29.63 -2.45
C MET A 1138 -12.11 -29.74 -3.21
N LEU A 1139 -11.97 -28.95 -4.29
CA LEU A 1139 -10.65 -28.60 -4.82
C LEU A 1139 -9.93 -27.62 -3.85
N HIS A 1140 -8.79 -28.02 -3.30
CA HIS A 1140 -8.04 -27.18 -2.34
C HIS A 1140 -7.17 -26.13 -3.06
N VAL A 1141 -7.79 -25.17 -3.77
CA VAL A 1141 -7.06 -24.29 -4.71
C VAL A 1141 -6.09 -23.31 -4.04
N GLU A 1142 -6.36 -22.84 -2.82
CA GLU A 1142 -5.40 -22.02 -2.04
C GLU A 1142 -4.37 -22.89 -1.28
N GLY A 1143 -4.53 -24.21 -1.37
CA GLY A 1143 -3.70 -25.22 -0.72
C GLY A 1143 -2.37 -25.49 -1.42
N TYR A 1144 -1.75 -24.46 -2.00
CA TYR A 1144 -0.50 -24.50 -2.76
C TYR A 1144 0.38 -23.31 -2.41
N LEU A 1145 1.66 -23.36 -2.78
CA LEU A 1145 2.57 -22.20 -2.69
C LEU A 1145 2.38 -21.26 -3.90
N GLU A 1146 2.71 -19.98 -3.73
CA GLU A 1146 2.59 -18.92 -4.76
C GLU A 1146 3.26 -19.21 -6.12
N THR A 1147 4.26 -20.09 -6.17
CA THR A 1147 5.01 -20.48 -7.38
C THR A 1147 4.74 -21.92 -7.84
N ASP A 1148 3.75 -22.63 -7.26
CA ASP A 1148 3.49 -24.03 -7.61
C ASP A 1148 2.71 -24.14 -8.94
N PRO A 1149 3.28 -24.72 -10.01
CA PRO A 1149 2.59 -24.84 -11.29
C PRO A 1149 1.42 -25.84 -11.26
N VAL A 1150 1.40 -26.80 -10.32
CA VAL A 1150 0.32 -27.81 -10.20
C VAL A 1150 -1.00 -27.14 -9.85
N ALA A 1151 -0.95 -26.03 -9.12
CA ALA A 1151 -2.12 -25.26 -8.68
C ALA A 1151 -3.04 -24.81 -9.83
N TYR A 1152 -2.47 -24.56 -11.01
CA TYR A 1152 -3.17 -24.03 -12.19
C TYR A 1152 -3.59 -25.11 -13.21
N GLN A 1153 -3.13 -26.36 -13.04
CA GLN A 1153 -3.46 -27.48 -13.94
C GLN A 1153 -4.90 -27.95 -13.76
N THR A 1154 -5.60 -28.29 -14.84
CA THR A 1154 -6.98 -28.80 -14.73
C THR A 1154 -6.99 -30.21 -14.11
N PRO A 1155 -7.72 -30.45 -12.99
CA PRO A 1155 -7.77 -31.76 -12.36
C PRO A 1155 -8.43 -32.83 -13.26
N PRO A 1156 -8.07 -34.12 -13.08
CA PRO A 1156 -8.75 -35.20 -13.77
C PRO A 1156 -10.24 -35.27 -13.38
N PRO A 1157 -11.15 -35.64 -14.30
CA PRO A 1157 -12.58 -35.74 -14.01
C PRO A 1157 -12.91 -36.66 -12.83
N MET A 1158 -14.02 -36.39 -12.15
CA MET A 1158 -14.59 -37.23 -11.07
C MET A 1158 -13.66 -37.46 -9.86
N THR A 1159 -12.66 -36.59 -9.64
CA THR A 1159 -11.68 -36.72 -8.53
C THR A 1159 -12.04 -35.98 -7.24
N ALA A 1160 -13.01 -35.04 -7.29
CA ALA A 1160 -13.48 -34.25 -6.15
C ALA A 1160 -14.99 -33.88 -6.33
N LEU A 1161 -15.48 -32.92 -5.54
CA LEU A 1161 -16.85 -32.38 -5.59
C LEU A 1161 -17.92 -33.44 -5.31
N SER A 1162 -19.18 -33.21 -5.67
CA SER A 1162 -20.31 -34.09 -5.29
C SER A 1162 -20.21 -35.53 -5.78
N TYR A 1163 -19.36 -35.82 -6.77
CA TYR A 1163 -19.07 -37.17 -7.23
C TYR A 1163 -18.23 -37.99 -6.23
N ARG A 1164 -17.43 -37.32 -5.38
CA ARG A 1164 -16.54 -37.93 -4.38
C ARG A 1164 -16.87 -37.55 -2.93
N SER A 1165 -17.75 -36.56 -2.77
CA SER A 1165 -18.24 -36.04 -1.51
C SER A 1165 -18.92 -37.10 -0.63
N ARG A 1166 -18.27 -37.44 0.49
CA ARG A 1166 -18.81 -38.33 1.52
C ARG A 1166 -20.12 -37.80 2.11
N LEU A 1167 -20.29 -36.47 2.17
CA LEU A 1167 -21.56 -35.83 2.54
C LEU A 1167 -22.68 -36.23 1.57
N ILE A 1168 -22.46 -36.08 0.26
CA ILE A 1168 -23.47 -36.39 -0.76
C ILE A 1168 -23.78 -37.88 -0.81
N ASP A 1169 -22.79 -38.76 -0.66
CA ASP A 1169 -23.01 -40.22 -0.59
C ASP A 1169 -23.87 -40.63 0.61
N ILE A 1170 -23.56 -40.12 1.81
CA ILE A 1170 -24.37 -40.36 3.01
C ILE A 1170 -25.82 -39.90 2.78
N VAL A 1171 -26.01 -38.67 2.33
CA VAL A 1171 -27.32 -38.03 2.20
C VAL A 1171 -28.17 -38.66 1.09
N SER A 1172 -27.57 -39.02 -0.04
CA SER A 1172 -28.25 -39.61 -1.20
C SER A 1172 -28.54 -41.11 -1.03
N SER A 1173 -27.83 -41.82 -0.16
CA SER A 1173 -28.01 -43.26 0.05
C SER A 1173 -29.33 -43.67 0.69
N GLY A 1174 -29.90 -42.81 1.55
CA GLY A 1174 -31.01 -43.18 2.46
C GLY A 1174 -30.65 -44.23 3.53
N GLN A 1175 -29.38 -44.67 3.61
CA GLN A 1175 -28.93 -45.75 4.49
C GLN A 1175 -28.47 -45.26 5.87
N HIS A 1176 -28.21 -43.96 6.03
CA HIS A 1176 -27.78 -43.38 7.30
C HIS A 1176 -28.95 -43.28 8.29
N HIS A 1177 -29.11 -44.32 9.11
CA HIS A 1177 -30.17 -44.44 10.13
C HIS A 1177 -31.61 -44.22 9.62
N GLY A 1178 -31.86 -44.51 8.34
CA GLY A 1178 -33.16 -44.34 7.70
C GLY A 1178 -33.55 -42.88 7.41
N VAL A 1179 -32.63 -41.92 7.55
CA VAL A 1179 -32.86 -40.53 7.15
C VAL A 1179 -32.91 -40.47 5.62
N GLN A 1180 -34.01 -39.92 5.09
CA GLN A 1180 -34.17 -39.64 3.66
C GLN A 1180 -34.35 -38.13 3.47
N VAL A 1181 -33.42 -37.52 2.75
CA VAL A 1181 -33.46 -36.09 2.40
C VAL A 1181 -34.25 -35.91 1.10
N ASP A 1182 -35.08 -34.87 1.03
CA ASP A 1182 -35.92 -34.64 -0.15
C ASP A 1182 -35.09 -34.22 -1.39
N PRO A 1183 -35.61 -34.39 -2.62
CA PRO A 1183 -34.85 -34.10 -3.84
C PRO A 1183 -34.37 -32.64 -3.98
N ILE A 1184 -35.08 -31.65 -3.43
CA ILE A 1184 -34.69 -30.24 -3.48
C ILE A 1184 -33.56 -29.99 -2.48
N SER A 1185 -33.68 -30.47 -1.25
CA SER A 1185 -32.61 -30.36 -0.24
C SER A 1185 -31.33 -31.10 -0.63
N LEU A 1186 -31.44 -32.29 -1.24
CA LEU A 1186 -30.29 -33.00 -1.82
C LEU A 1186 -29.63 -32.18 -2.93
N ARG A 1187 -30.42 -31.60 -3.85
CA ARG A 1187 -29.88 -30.74 -4.92
C ARG A 1187 -29.22 -29.47 -4.38
N LYS A 1188 -29.71 -28.89 -3.28
CA LYS A 1188 -29.06 -27.75 -2.60
C LYS A 1188 -27.68 -28.12 -2.05
N LEU A 1189 -27.55 -29.27 -1.39
CA LEU A 1189 -26.26 -29.76 -0.89
C LEU A 1189 -25.28 -30.06 -2.02
N ILE A 1190 -25.74 -30.74 -3.09
CA ILE A 1190 -24.92 -30.98 -4.29
C ILE A 1190 -24.44 -29.67 -4.90
N ALA A 1191 -25.35 -28.69 -5.09
CA ALA A 1191 -25.02 -27.38 -5.61
C ALA A 1191 -23.99 -26.63 -4.75
N TRP A 1192 -24.13 -26.66 -3.42
CA TRP A 1192 -23.18 -26.04 -2.51
C TRP A 1192 -21.79 -26.69 -2.59
N VAL A 1193 -21.72 -28.03 -2.66
CA VAL A 1193 -20.45 -28.73 -2.85
C VAL A 1193 -19.81 -28.36 -4.18
N ASP A 1194 -20.55 -28.49 -5.27
CA ASP A 1194 -20.04 -28.27 -6.63
C ASP A 1194 -19.66 -26.81 -6.91
N THR A 1195 -20.16 -25.84 -6.14
CA THR A 1195 -19.83 -24.42 -6.27
C THR A 1195 -18.66 -23.99 -5.38
N MET A 1196 -17.86 -24.93 -4.86
CA MET A 1196 -16.70 -24.67 -3.98
C MET A 1196 -17.07 -24.20 -2.56
N ALA A 1197 -18.20 -24.70 -2.04
CA ALA A 1197 -18.67 -24.49 -0.68
C ALA A 1197 -18.65 -23.01 -0.23
N PRO A 1198 -19.34 -22.09 -0.93
CA PRO A 1198 -19.47 -20.71 -0.50
C PRO A 1198 -20.16 -20.64 0.87
N TYR A 1199 -19.68 -19.75 1.73
CA TYR A 1199 -20.29 -19.46 3.02
C TYR A 1199 -21.38 -18.40 2.87
N ARG A 1200 -21.12 -17.30 2.14
CA ARG A 1200 -22.08 -16.20 1.90
C ARG A 1200 -22.47 -16.11 0.44
N GLY A 1201 -23.73 -15.76 0.20
CA GLY A 1201 -24.25 -15.33 -1.09
C GLY A 1201 -24.34 -13.80 -1.18
N ALA A 1202 -24.96 -13.30 -2.26
CA ALA A 1202 -25.27 -11.89 -2.41
C ALA A 1202 -26.18 -11.40 -1.27
N GLU A 1203 -27.18 -12.20 -0.90
CA GLU A 1203 -28.15 -11.87 0.14
C GLU A 1203 -27.46 -11.53 1.48
N GLU A 1204 -26.56 -12.38 2.00
CA GLU A 1204 -25.85 -12.09 3.26
C GLU A 1204 -24.78 -10.99 3.13
N ILE A 1205 -24.29 -10.69 1.92
CA ILE A 1205 -23.37 -9.58 1.68
C ILE A 1205 -24.11 -8.24 1.75
N ARG A 1206 -25.33 -8.17 1.19
CA ARG A 1206 -26.14 -6.94 1.13
C ARG A 1206 -26.72 -6.50 2.49
N GLU A 1207 -26.66 -7.36 3.51
CA GLU A 1207 -27.00 -6.97 4.89
C GLU A 1207 -25.91 -6.12 5.56
N ILE A 1208 -24.68 -6.14 5.05
CA ILE A 1208 -23.52 -5.48 5.66
C ILE A 1208 -23.46 -4.01 5.23
N ASP A 1209 -23.47 -3.09 6.20
CA ASP A 1209 -23.46 -1.64 5.96
C ASP A 1209 -22.22 -1.16 5.17
N ASP A 1210 -22.39 -0.05 4.45
CA ASP A 1210 -21.35 0.56 3.63
C ASP A 1210 -20.18 1.09 4.50
N PRO A 1211 -18.94 1.05 3.99
CA PRO A 1211 -17.77 1.54 4.71
C PRO A 1211 -17.80 3.07 4.87
N ASP A 1212 -17.30 3.55 6.01
CA ASP A 1212 -17.10 4.97 6.31
C ASP A 1212 -15.77 5.14 7.07
N PHE A 1213 -14.88 6.00 6.55
CA PHE A 1213 -13.51 6.20 7.06
C PHE A 1213 -12.89 7.51 6.53
N GLN A 1214 -11.88 8.04 7.22
CA GLN A 1214 -11.18 9.27 6.82
C GLN A 1214 -10.59 9.14 5.41
N GLY A 1215 -10.92 10.08 4.52
CA GLY A 1215 -10.40 10.13 3.15
C GLY A 1215 -11.18 9.29 2.13
N ILE A 1216 -12.30 8.67 2.52
CA ILE A 1216 -13.14 7.87 1.61
C ILE A 1216 -13.61 8.65 0.37
N ASP A 1217 -13.90 9.95 0.51
CA ASP A 1217 -14.36 10.83 -0.57
C ASP A 1217 -13.21 11.39 -1.43
N TRP A 1218 -11.96 11.22 -1.02
CA TRP A 1218 -10.80 11.53 -1.86
C TRP A 1218 -10.61 10.50 -2.98
N LEU A 1219 -11.09 9.27 -2.79
CA LEU A 1219 -11.09 8.21 -3.81
C LEU A 1219 -11.99 8.58 -5.00
N SER A 1220 -11.58 8.21 -6.21
CA SER A 1220 -12.38 8.40 -7.43
C SER A 1220 -13.72 7.63 -7.34
N ILE A 1221 -13.66 6.33 -7.05
CA ILE A 1221 -14.84 5.47 -6.86
C ILE A 1221 -15.04 5.20 -5.37
N ARG A 1222 -16.07 5.80 -4.76
CA ARG A 1222 -16.41 5.59 -3.35
C ARG A 1222 -16.78 4.11 -3.07
N PRO A 1223 -16.07 3.42 -2.15
CA PRO A 1223 -16.36 2.04 -1.75
C PRO A 1223 -17.76 1.85 -1.16
N ARG A 1224 -18.39 0.71 -1.49
CA ARG A 1224 -19.75 0.34 -1.03
C ARG A 1224 -19.85 -1.17 -0.82
N VAL A 1225 -20.85 -1.62 -0.07
CA VAL A 1225 -21.23 -3.04 0.11
C VAL A 1225 -22.74 -3.19 0.01
N LYS A 1226 -23.49 -2.57 0.93
CA LYS A 1226 -24.96 -2.54 0.95
C LYS A 1226 -25.50 -1.90 -0.31
N THR A 1227 -25.03 -0.68 -0.60
CA THR A 1227 -25.47 0.13 -1.75
C THR A 1227 -24.55 0.03 -2.97
N ALA A 1228 -23.74 -1.04 -3.04
CA ALA A 1228 -22.91 -1.34 -4.20
C ALA A 1228 -23.75 -1.42 -5.50
N PRO A 1229 -23.35 -0.75 -6.59
CA PRO A 1229 -24.17 -0.72 -7.80
C PRO A 1229 -24.24 -2.10 -8.46
N THR A 1230 -25.31 -2.34 -9.20
CA THR A 1230 -25.36 -3.38 -10.24
C THR A 1230 -25.03 -2.70 -11.56
N ILE A 1231 -23.91 -3.07 -12.19
CA ILE A 1231 -23.50 -2.48 -13.46
C ILE A 1231 -23.96 -3.36 -14.61
N THR A 1232 -24.82 -2.80 -15.44
CA THR A 1232 -25.36 -3.42 -16.65
C THR A 1232 -24.27 -3.61 -17.70
N ARG A 1233 -24.25 -4.77 -18.38
CA ARG A 1233 -23.26 -5.12 -19.42
C ARG A 1233 -23.95 -5.82 -20.59
N PRO A 1234 -23.57 -5.54 -21.86
CA PRO A 1234 -22.51 -4.62 -22.27
C PRO A 1234 -22.97 -3.16 -22.43
N GLY A 1235 -24.27 -2.87 -22.26
CA GLY A 1235 -24.91 -1.63 -22.73
C GLY A 1235 -24.31 -0.32 -22.20
N PRO A 1236 -24.67 0.83 -22.81
CA PRO A 1236 -23.95 2.09 -22.63
C PRO A 1236 -23.91 2.54 -21.16
N VAL A 1237 -22.69 2.81 -20.68
CA VAL A 1237 -22.36 3.16 -19.29
C VAL A 1237 -21.93 4.62 -19.10
N ASP A 1238 -22.02 5.43 -20.15
CA ASP A 1238 -21.83 6.89 -20.19
C ASP A 1238 -23.07 7.70 -19.75
#